data_AF-A0A2V5RFK5-F1
#
_entry.id   AF-A0A2V5RFK5-F1
#
_cell.length_a   1.000
_cell.length_b   1.000
_cell.length_c   1.000
_cell.angle_alpha   90.00
_cell.angle_beta   90.00
_cell.angle_gamma   90.00
#
_symmetry.space_group_name_H-M   'P 1'
#
loop_
_entity.id
_entity.type
_entity.pdbx_description
1 polymer ?
#
loop_
_entity_poly.entity_id
_entity_poly.type
_entity_poly.pdbx_seq_one_letter_code
_entity_poly.pdbx_strand_id
1 'polypeptide(L)'
;MKKKSVSRLAFLEPRILIGLFIVLAGVLLALLGLGAFSASAASSAKVQQKYNPTISSIDLSVLPPGFDCYKINELGIDKQENLRAGLIMIACGLAEGGSPPSGSGSLGNRLSQWIQKLLPEPLFIGGTDLDVILPDGAYPHVNQSESMEWGGPNNTWVVNYNDSRTAPSCYSGISYSTDNGATWHASSALCSGHGTNFGDPIVVYNPRLGMWFAGDLASGCGGQGIGLWTSPNGVTWSVGACAHNGTSDDRESAWVDNNPSSPFYGRMYISYNDLTIGGGALYVVYSDNGTTWTPVQLNPSFIRDVQITGDLQSSGRVYVAAMNEGGGGLTVRQNVMYRSTNGGVTWTSTNAGPGFQGPGRSNPSYFACMFNNGINMWRHMGWGEPAANGNVVSLDYAACGQPTYCANATDHGDIYYIRSTDAGLTWGTPVKLNTDSGTAMQWQPSLTTTQNGTLFASWYDQREVNGGADLNCTVGSPTQNCYRRWGRISLDNGATWQPDDMVGRALSPLPAQPDANVVSTYEGDYDYHSSSGTTAIGGWTDGRNIINNSSQQDVFVNFVQGTSSPTPTPSATASPTPTNTPTPTPCVQYAITQIVGSIVPGTTDIGNHCDDCITTIALPFSYMLYDLTFTSVNLSSNGNAQFMTIDAFFNNVCLPWTTHNYTIMPYWDDLNTVQQTGCASYPGGTCGIYTSVSGTVPNRIFNIEWRTLYPQGNGMLNFELRLYENQQHFDVVYGTLTNGNLFATAGVQKDDGNFTPYFCNGLGGPALGAQSYIVQPCASPIPSLTPTATFTPTATATAT
;
A
#
# COMPACT_ATOMS: atom_id res chain seq x y z
N MET A 1 -24.36 -31.35 -65.24
CA MET A 1 -24.14 -32.76 -64.84
C MET A 1 -22.93 -32.75 -63.90
N LYS A 2 -22.90 -33.34 -62.67
CA LYS A 2 -23.04 -34.77 -62.27
C LYS A 2 -22.00 -35.64 -63.00
N LYS A 3 -21.10 -36.44 -62.38
CA LYS A 3 -20.93 -37.02 -61.01
C LYS A 3 -19.44 -36.87 -60.57
N LYS A 4 -18.97 -36.94 -59.30
CA LYS A 4 -18.80 -38.10 -58.35
C LYS A 4 -18.23 -39.39 -58.99
N SER A 5 -17.29 -40.15 -58.41
CA SER A 5 -16.58 -40.10 -57.11
C SER A 5 -15.12 -40.63 -57.29
N VAL A 6 -14.28 -41.19 -56.38
CA VAL A 6 -14.43 -41.95 -55.11
C VAL A 6 -13.38 -41.53 -54.04
N SER A 7 -12.52 -42.41 -53.49
CA SER A 7 -11.59 -42.14 -52.36
C SER A 7 -10.48 -43.21 -52.17
N ARG A 8 -9.47 -42.92 -51.32
CA ARG A 8 -8.98 -43.83 -50.25
C ARG A 8 -8.17 -43.10 -49.16
N LEU A 9 -8.05 -43.70 -47.98
CA LEU A 9 -7.48 -43.17 -46.74
C LEU A 9 -6.53 -44.19 -46.08
N ALA A 10 -5.39 -43.71 -45.56
CA ALA A 10 -4.55 -44.23 -44.46
C ALA A 10 -3.33 -43.28 -44.34
N PHE A 11 -2.70 -42.97 -43.20
CA PHE A 11 -2.74 -43.51 -41.84
C PHE A 11 -2.86 -42.38 -40.79
N LEU A 12 -3.51 -42.65 -39.65
CA LEU A 12 -3.32 -41.93 -38.38
C LEU A 12 -3.93 -42.77 -37.24
N GLU A 13 -3.10 -43.55 -36.55
CA GLU A 13 -3.48 -44.48 -35.47
C GLU A 13 -3.10 -43.89 -34.10
N PRO A 14 -4.05 -43.59 -33.19
CA PRO A 14 -3.75 -42.99 -31.88
C PRO A 14 -2.80 -43.81 -31.00
N ARG A 15 -2.71 -45.13 -31.24
CA ARG A 15 -1.88 -46.06 -30.47
C ARG A 15 -0.38 -45.75 -30.54
N ILE A 16 0.09 -45.13 -31.63
CA ILE A 16 1.51 -44.81 -31.83
C ILE A 16 1.93 -43.62 -30.94
N LEU A 17 1.07 -42.62 -30.75
CA LEU A 17 1.36 -41.49 -29.84
C LEU A 17 1.41 -41.94 -28.38
N ILE A 18 0.47 -42.79 -27.94
CA ILE A 18 0.41 -43.29 -26.56
C ILE A 18 1.69 -44.07 -26.21
N GLY A 19 2.21 -44.88 -27.14
CA GLY A 19 3.47 -45.60 -26.95
C GLY A 19 4.68 -44.68 -26.73
N LEU A 20 4.71 -43.52 -27.39
CA LEU A 20 5.84 -42.57 -27.27
C LEU A 20 5.89 -41.90 -25.89
N PHE A 21 4.74 -41.52 -25.33
CA PHE A 21 4.66 -40.90 -24.00
C PHE A 21 5.07 -41.86 -22.87
N ILE A 22 4.72 -43.15 -22.97
CA ILE A 22 5.08 -44.16 -21.97
C ILE A 22 6.61 -44.37 -21.91
N VAL A 23 7.30 -44.33 -23.06
CA VAL A 23 8.76 -44.46 -23.11
C VAL A 23 9.48 -43.26 -22.48
N LEU A 24 9.00 -42.02 -22.72
CA LEU A 24 9.59 -40.83 -22.07
C LEU A 24 9.42 -40.86 -20.54
N ALA A 25 8.25 -41.25 -20.04
CA ALA A 25 7.99 -41.35 -18.60
C ALA A 25 8.95 -42.35 -17.91
N GLY A 26 9.23 -43.49 -18.56
CA GLY A 26 10.19 -44.48 -18.05
C GLY A 26 11.63 -43.98 -17.94
N VAL A 27 12.06 -43.07 -18.83
CA VAL A 27 13.41 -42.48 -18.79
C VAL A 27 13.56 -41.46 -17.66
N LEU A 28 12.53 -40.63 -17.40
CA LEU A 28 12.56 -39.71 -16.25
C LEU A 28 12.61 -40.46 -14.90
N LEU A 29 11.85 -41.55 -14.77
CA LEU A 29 11.84 -42.37 -13.54
C LEU A 29 13.19 -43.07 -13.27
N ALA A 30 13.97 -43.39 -14.31
CA ALA A 30 15.30 -43.98 -14.15
C ALA A 30 16.34 -42.98 -13.62
N LEU A 31 16.24 -41.70 -13.98
CA LEU A 31 17.19 -40.65 -13.59
C LEU A 31 17.03 -40.19 -12.13
N LEU A 32 15.85 -40.41 -11.52
CA LEU A 32 15.61 -40.19 -10.09
C LEU A 32 16.19 -41.31 -9.20
N GLY A 33 16.69 -42.40 -9.77
CA GLY A 33 17.14 -43.60 -9.04
C GLY A 33 18.59 -43.63 -8.57
N LEU A 34 19.42 -42.62 -8.90
CA LEU A 34 20.85 -42.59 -8.57
C LEU A 34 21.18 -41.52 -7.54
N GLY A 35 20.92 -41.84 -6.26
CA GLY A 35 21.25 -40.98 -5.13
C GLY A 35 22.76 -40.83 -4.91
N ALA A 36 23.25 -39.60 -4.88
CA ALA A 36 24.64 -39.25 -4.58
C ALA A 36 24.74 -38.15 -3.50
N PHE A 37 23.87 -38.21 -2.49
CA PHE A 37 23.91 -37.33 -1.31
C PHE A 37 24.41 -38.11 -0.08
N SER A 38 25.66 -37.87 0.30
CA SER A 38 26.24 -38.30 1.58
C SER A 38 26.51 -37.05 2.42
N ALA A 39 26.03 -37.03 3.66
CA ALA A 39 26.02 -35.85 4.51
C ALA A 39 27.25 -35.72 5.43
N SER A 40 27.23 -34.68 6.27
CA SER A 40 28.22 -34.29 7.28
C SER A 40 29.48 -33.56 6.75
N ALA A 41 30.11 -32.66 7.51
CA ALA A 41 29.89 -32.29 8.90
C ALA A 41 29.94 -30.76 9.12
N ALA A 42 29.30 -30.28 10.18
CA ALA A 42 29.42 -28.89 10.62
C ALA A 42 30.75 -28.65 11.35
N SER A 43 31.33 -27.46 11.18
CA SER A 43 32.34 -26.92 12.09
C SER A 43 32.16 -25.41 12.26
N SER A 44 32.00 -24.96 13.51
CA SER A 44 31.77 -23.56 13.83
C SER A 44 33.08 -22.78 13.89
N ALA A 45 33.36 -21.94 12.89
CA ALA A 45 34.51 -21.04 12.89
C ALA A 45 34.07 -19.61 13.25
N LYS A 46 34.30 -19.18 14.50
CA LYS A 46 34.26 -17.75 14.85
C LYS A 46 35.44 -17.05 14.18
N VAL A 47 35.21 -16.38 13.06
CA VAL A 47 36.20 -15.48 12.46
C VAL A 47 36.13 -14.15 13.20
N GLN A 48 37.20 -13.82 13.93
CA GLN A 48 37.35 -12.53 14.59
C GLN A 48 37.55 -11.43 13.54
N GLN A 49 37.06 -10.21 13.81
CA GLN A 49 37.45 -9.03 13.04
C GLN A 49 38.97 -8.95 12.95
N LYS A 50 39.50 -8.92 11.73
CA LYS A 50 40.92 -8.67 11.49
C LYS A 50 41.07 -7.69 10.34
N TYR A 51 41.10 -6.41 10.71
CA TYR A 51 41.40 -5.27 9.86
C TYR A 51 42.59 -5.57 8.94
N ASN A 52 42.37 -5.51 7.63
CA ASN A 52 43.37 -5.79 6.60
C ASN A 52 43.39 -4.63 5.59
N PRO A 53 44.30 -3.65 5.74
CA PRO A 53 44.22 -2.35 5.04
C PRO A 53 44.73 -2.41 3.59
N THR A 54 44.08 -3.22 2.76
CA THR A 54 44.38 -3.37 1.33
C THR A 54 43.11 -3.55 0.50
N ILE A 55 42.20 -2.57 0.56
CA ILE A 55 41.23 -2.30 -0.52
C ILE A 55 41.72 -1.04 -1.25
N SER A 56 41.51 -0.98 -2.56
CA SER A 56 42.08 0.03 -3.45
C SER A 56 41.43 1.41 -3.31
N SER A 57 42.28 2.44 -3.14
CA SER A 57 41.99 3.85 -3.46
C SER A 57 40.63 4.39 -3.01
N ILE A 58 40.49 4.62 -1.70
CA ILE A 58 39.52 5.59 -1.19
C ILE A 58 39.90 6.98 -1.69
N ASP A 59 38.96 7.71 -2.31
CA ASP A 59 39.18 9.11 -2.69
C ASP A 59 38.91 10.05 -1.51
N LEU A 60 39.99 10.39 -0.80
CA LEU A 60 39.95 11.34 0.32
C LEU A 60 39.68 12.80 -0.10
N SER A 61 39.60 13.12 -1.40
CA SER A 61 39.25 14.48 -1.86
C SER A 61 37.76 14.81 -1.71
N VAL A 62 36.91 13.80 -1.51
CA VAL A 62 35.47 13.97 -1.28
C VAL A 62 35.15 14.36 0.18
N LEU A 63 36.06 14.07 1.11
CA LEU A 63 35.92 14.53 2.50
C LEU A 63 36.11 16.05 2.59
N PRO A 64 35.28 16.77 3.37
CA PRO A 64 35.52 18.19 3.66
C PRO A 64 36.94 18.41 4.21
N PRO A 65 37.68 19.48 3.82
CA PRO A 65 39.07 19.66 4.21
C PRO A 65 39.29 19.65 5.74
N GLY A 66 39.92 18.58 6.25
CA GLY A 66 40.16 18.38 7.68
C GLY A 66 39.04 17.68 8.46
N PHE A 67 38.08 17.05 7.77
CA PHE A 67 37.05 16.20 8.39
C PHE A 67 37.67 15.01 9.15
N ASP A 68 37.05 14.64 10.27
CA ASP A 68 37.46 13.54 11.14
C ASP A 68 36.38 12.46 11.17
N CYS A 69 36.70 11.27 10.65
CA CYS A 69 35.79 10.12 10.59
C CYS A 69 35.26 9.67 11.95
N TYR A 70 35.97 9.94 13.06
CA TYR A 70 35.46 9.63 14.41
C TYR A 70 34.23 10.47 14.79
N LYS A 71 33.95 11.58 14.07
CA LYS A 71 32.83 12.48 14.32
C LYS A 71 31.54 12.11 13.57
N ILE A 72 31.51 11.07 12.73
CA ILE A 72 30.33 10.73 11.92
C ILE A 72 29.05 10.63 12.76
N ASN A 73 29.10 9.91 13.88
CA ASN A 73 27.95 9.74 14.79
C ASN A 73 27.65 11.00 15.64
N GLU A 74 28.66 11.86 15.87
CA GLU A 74 28.50 13.15 16.56
C GLU A 74 27.76 14.16 15.68
N LEU A 75 28.03 14.12 14.38
CA LEU A 75 27.50 15.01 13.34
C LEU A 75 26.27 14.44 12.62
N GLY A 76 25.81 13.24 12.98
CA GLY A 76 24.64 12.60 12.37
C GLY A 76 24.79 12.22 10.90
N ILE A 77 26.03 12.08 10.40
CA ILE A 77 26.31 11.67 9.01
C ILE A 77 25.85 10.22 8.78
N ASP A 78 25.87 9.40 9.83
CA ASP A 78 25.33 8.04 9.86
C ASP A 78 23.81 7.97 9.61
N LYS A 79 23.10 9.07 9.86
CA LYS A 79 21.63 9.18 9.76
C LYS A 79 21.16 9.93 8.52
N GLN A 80 22.07 10.38 7.66
CA GLN A 80 21.71 11.18 6.50
C GLN A 80 21.35 10.33 5.30
N GLU A 81 20.46 10.85 4.48
CA GLU A 81 19.92 10.16 3.32
C GLU A 81 20.55 10.68 2.02
N ASN A 82 20.96 11.95 1.99
CA ASN A 82 21.68 12.52 0.85
C ASN A 82 22.98 11.81 0.45
N LEU A 83 23.35 11.99 -0.82
CA LEU A 83 24.44 11.25 -1.46
C LEU A 83 25.83 11.78 -1.06
N ARG A 84 25.95 12.99 -0.49
CA ARG A 84 27.19 13.45 0.16
C ARG A 84 27.45 12.71 1.47
N ALA A 85 26.42 12.39 2.26
CA ALA A 85 26.60 11.56 3.44
C ALA A 85 27.01 10.14 3.07
N GLY A 86 26.39 9.56 2.04
CA GLY A 86 26.82 8.28 1.44
C GLY A 86 28.31 8.28 1.08
N LEU A 87 28.75 9.29 0.31
CA LEU A 87 30.16 9.50 -0.03
C LEU A 87 31.09 9.58 1.20
N ILE A 88 30.72 10.33 2.24
CA ILE A 88 31.53 10.47 3.46
C ILE A 88 31.60 9.14 4.22
N MET A 89 30.51 8.37 4.29
CA MET A 89 30.47 7.05 4.92
C MET A 89 31.38 6.05 4.18
N ILE A 90 31.41 6.09 2.85
CA ILE A 90 32.33 5.29 2.02
C ILE A 90 33.78 5.73 2.26
N ALA A 91 34.06 7.04 2.22
CA ALA A 91 35.42 7.56 2.39
C ALA A 91 36.00 7.33 3.80
N CYS A 92 35.15 7.20 4.80
CA CYS A 92 35.54 6.81 6.16
C CYS A 92 35.51 5.29 6.43
N GLY A 93 35.17 4.46 5.43
CA GLY A 93 35.12 3.00 5.57
C GLY A 93 34.03 2.49 6.53
N LEU A 94 32.96 3.27 6.72
CA LEU A 94 31.78 2.90 7.50
C LEU A 94 30.61 2.42 6.63
N ALA A 95 30.72 2.62 5.31
CA ALA A 95 29.89 1.96 4.30
C ALA A 95 30.79 1.50 3.13
N GLU A 96 30.24 0.66 2.26
CA GLU A 96 30.88 0.26 1.00
C GLU A 96 30.15 0.97 -0.16
N GLY A 97 30.91 1.46 -1.14
CA GLY A 97 30.35 2.08 -2.34
C GLY A 97 29.80 1.03 -3.32
N GLY A 98 28.95 1.48 -4.25
CA GLY A 98 28.38 0.63 -5.29
C GLY A 98 29.43 -0.23 -6.01
N SER A 99 29.04 -1.46 -6.34
CA SER A 99 29.95 -2.48 -6.85
C SER A 99 29.33 -3.27 -8.01
N PRO A 100 30.11 -3.60 -9.06
CA PRO A 100 29.60 -4.41 -10.16
C PRO A 100 29.24 -5.82 -9.67
N PRO A 101 28.08 -6.37 -10.08
CA PRO A 101 27.66 -7.69 -9.61
C PRO A 101 28.67 -8.77 -10.01
N SER A 102 29.12 -9.56 -9.04
CA SER A 102 30.08 -10.65 -9.29
C SER A 102 29.39 -11.76 -10.10
N GLY A 103 29.79 -11.89 -11.37
CA GLY A 103 28.99 -12.60 -12.37
C GLY A 103 28.75 -14.09 -12.11
N SER A 104 27.48 -14.47 -12.03
CA SER A 104 27.00 -15.82 -12.34
C SER A 104 26.12 -15.77 -13.58
N GLY A 105 26.46 -16.53 -14.63
CA GLY A 105 25.70 -16.57 -15.88
C GLY A 105 25.15 -17.96 -16.18
N SER A 106 23.90 -18.03 -16.64
CA SER A 106 23.41 -19.21 -17.35
C SER A 106 22.30 -18.85 -18.35
N LEU A 107 22.37 -19.57 -19.48
CA LEU A 107 21.50 -19.54 -20.65
C LEU A 107 20.00 -19.43 -20.34
N GLY A 108 19.35 -18.39 -20.88
CA GLY A 108 17.93 -18.11 -20.68
C GLY A 108 16.96 -19.02 -21.46
N ASN A 109 15.68 -18.95 -21.11
CA ASN A 109 14.66 -19.88 -21.58
C ASN A 109 13.51 -19.17 -22.33
N ARG A 110 13.56 -19.14 -23.67
CA ARG A 110 12.55 -18.50 -24.53
C ARG A 110 11.29 -19.36 -24.69
N LEU A 111 10.51 -19.52 -23.60
CA LEU A 111 9.22 -20.23 -23.65
C LEU A 111 8.11 -19.63 -22.75
N SER A 112 8.34 -18.50 -22.07
CA SER A 112 7.34 -17.84 -21.20
C SER A 112 6.36 -16.93 -21.96
N GLN A 113 6.84 -16.17 -22.95
CA GLN A 113 6.12 -15.04 -23.57
C GLN A 113 4.92 -15.41 -24.47
N TRP A 114 4.58 -16.70 -24.65
CA TRP A 114 3.47 -17.12 -25.52
C TRP A 114 2.20 -17.55 -24.76
N ILE A 115 2.29 -17.85 -23.46
CA ILE A 115 1.15 -18.37 -22.67
C ILE A 115 0.33 -17.24 -22.02
N GLN A 116 0.94 -16.08 -21.76
CA GLN A 116 0.26 -14.95 -21.10
C GLN A 116 -0.85 -14.26 -21.94
N LYS A 117 -0.95 -14.54 -23.26
CA LYS A 117 -1.91 -13.86 -24.17
C LYS A 117 -3.26 -14.56 -24.33
N LEU A 118 -3.70 -15.35 -23.34
CA LEU A 118 -4.96 -16.11 -23.37
C LEU A 118 -5.80 -16.02 -22.08
N LEU A 119 -5.42 -15.14 -21.16
CA LEU A 119 -6.25 -14.72 -20.03
C LEU A 119 -6.88 -13.36 -20.35
N PRO A 120 -8.02 -12.98 -19.73
CA PRO A 120 -8.43 -11.57 -19.73
C PRO A 120 -7.32 -10.73 -19.11
N GLU A 121 -7.02 -9.58 -19.72
CA GLU A 121 -6.06 -8.62 -19.15
C GLU A 121 -6.46 -8.29 -17.71
N PRO A 122 -5.52 -8.25 -16.74
CA PRO A 122 -5.84 -7.81 -15.40
C PRO A 122 -6.44 -6.40 -15.40
N LEU A 123 -7.25 -6.11 -14.38
CA LEU A 123 -7.45 -4.72 -14.02
C LEU A 123 -6.11 -4.18 -13.45
N PHE A 124 -5.92 -2.87 -13.53
CA PHE A 124 -4.76 -2.17 -13.00
C PHE A 124 -5.21 -0.78 -12.56
N ILE A 125 -4.59 -0.24 -11.52
CA ILE A 125 -4.76 1.15 -11.13
C ILE A 125 -3.88 2.04 -12.01
N GLY A 126 -4.50 3.00 -12.70
CA GLY A 126 -3.80 4.01 -13.51
C GLY A 126 -3.60 3.65 -14.99
N GLY A 127 -2.67 4.37 -15.62
CA GLY A 127 -2.25 4.24 -17.01
C GLY A 127 -1.09 3.26 -17.21
N THR A 128 -0.34 3.43 -18.29
CA THR A 128 0.91 2.71 -18.54
C THR A 128 2.03 3.28 -17.68
N ASP A 129 2.98 2.44 -17.26
CA ASP A 129 4.24 2.91 -16.70
C ASP A 129 5.02 3.67 -17.78
N LEU A 130 5.62 4.78 -17.38
CA LEU A 130 6.35 5.68 -18.25
C LEU A 130 7.74 5.90 -17.66
N ASP A 131 8.75 5.42 -18.38
CA ASP A 131 10.16 5.65 -18.10
C ASP A 131 10.47 7.14 -18.35
N VAL A 132 10.89 7.88 -17.31
CA VAL A 132 11.11 9.32 -17.42
C VAL A 132 12.59 9.70 -17.56
N ILE A 133 13.53 8.78 -17.38
CA ILE A 133 14.96 9.12 -17.23
C ILE A 133 15.73 9.15 -18.56
N LEU A 134 15.11 8.63 -19.62
CA LEU A 134 15.74 8.37 -20.91
C LEU A 134 16.26 9.64 -21.63
N PRO A 135 17.43 9.55 -22.31
CA PRO A 135 18.26 8.36 -22.46
C PRO A 135 19.07 8.03 -21.20
N ASP A 136 19.34 6.73 -21.02
CA ASP A 136 20.04 6.14 -19.89
C ASP A 136 21.41 6.76 -19.57
N GLY A 137 21.85 6.55 -18.33
CA GLY A 137 23.22 6.79 -17.90
C GLY A 137 24.25 5.83 -18.53
N ALA A 138 25.53 6.09 -18.28
CA ALA A 138 26.63 5.29 -18.79
C ALA A 138 27.27 4.47 -17.65
N TYR A 139 27.10 3.14 -17.70
CA TYR A 139 27.57 2.21 -16.66
C TYR A 139 29.03 2.49 -16.24
N PRO A 140 29.33 2.64 -14.93
CA PRO A 140 28.49 2.32 -13.77
C PRO A 140 27.56 3.45 -13.29
N HIS A 141 27.53 4.61 -13.95
CA HIS A 141 26.70 5.76 -13.56
C HIS A 141 25.26 5.59 -14.10
N VAL A 142 24.53 4.65 -13.49
CA VAL A 142 23.21 4.12 -13.89
C VAL A 142 22.31 3.92 -12.67
N ASN A 143 22.29 4.92 -11.79
CA ASN A 143 21.45 4.96 -10.61
C ASN A 143 20.49 6.14 -10.70
N GLN A 144 19.24 5.87 -11.06
CA GLN A 144 18.15 6.82 -11.11
C GLN A 144 16.99 6.35 -10.21
N SER A 145 16.75 7.05 -9.11
CA SER A 145 15.86 6.64 -8.02
C SER A 145 15.42 7.86 -7.20
N GLU A 146 14.48 7.67 -6.26
CA GLU A 146 13.97 8.73 -5.36
C GLU A 146 13.40 9.93 -6.11
N SER A 147 12.07 10.00 -6.24
CA SER A 147 11.42 10.99 -7.08
C SER A 147 10.34 11.78 -6.37
N MET A 148 10.30 13.08 -6.68
CA MET A 148 9.14 13.94 -6.46
C MET A 148 8.64 14.46 -7.80
N GLU A 149 7.33 14.34 -8.02
CA GLU A 149 6.68 14.83 -9.22
C GLU A 149 5.61 15.88 -8.93
N TRP A 150 5.36 16.79 -9.88
CA TRP A 150 4.33 17.82 -9.72
C TRP A 150 3.65 18.20 -11.05
N GLY A 151 2.33 18.43 -10.98
CA GLY A 151 1.49 18.86 -12.10
C GLY A 151 1.27 20.37 -12.14
N GLY A 152 1.35 20.97 -13.33
CA GLY A 152 1.23 22.42 -13.52
C GLY A 152 0.31 22.83 -14.67
N PRO A 153 0.48 24.05 -15.21
CA PRO A 153 -0.37 24.58 -16.28
C PRO A 153 -0.03 23.95 -17.63
N ASN A 154 -0.87 24.18 -18.64
CA ASN A 154 -0.57 23.86 -20.04
C ASN A 154 -0.26 22.37 -20.32
N ASN A 155 -0.79 21.45 -19.50
CA ASN A 155 -0.50 20.02 -19.54
C ASN A 155 0.95 19.65 -19.18
N THR A 156 1.69 20.57 -18.55
CA THR A 156 3.06 20.32 -18.09
C THR A 156 3.08 19.51 -16.80
N TRP A 157 3.86 18.44 -16.80
CA TRP A 157 4.25 17.66 -15.62
C TRP A 157 5.77 17.65 -15.51
N VAL A 158 6.30 17.69 -14.30
CA VAL A 158 7.74 17.66 -14.01
C VAL A 158 8.01 16.61 -12.94
N VAL A 159 9.10 15.85 -13.08
CA VAL A 159 9.65 14.93 -12.09
C VAL A 159 11.08 15.37 -11.80
N ASN A 160 11.41 15.63 -10.53
CA ASN A 160 12.79 15.78 -10.06
C ASN A 160 13.20 14.47 -9.36
N TYR A 161 14.41 13.99 -9.60
CA TYR A 161 14.86 12.69 -9.07
C TYR A 161 16.38 12.59 -8.91
N ASN A 162 16.85 11.71 -8.04
CA ASN A 162 18.28 11.48 -7.86
C ASN A 162 18.84 10.69 -9.04
N ASP A 163 19.95 11.17 -9.63
CA ASP A 163 20.49 10.70 -10.91
C ASP A 163 22.03 10.72 -10.92
N SER A 164 22.67 9.56 -10.81
CA SER A 164 24.12 9.47 -10.69
C SER A 164 24.90 9.68 -12.01
N ARG A 165 24.25 10.00 -13.14
CA ARG A 165 24.91 10.09 -14.48
C ARG A 165 26.11 11.06 -14.55
N THR A 166 26.22 11.97 -13.58
CA THR A 166 27.27 12.99 -13.43
C THR A 166 28.00 12.92 -12.09
N ALA A 167 27.91 11.81 -11.37
CA ALA A 167 28.58 11.60 -10.09
C ALA A 167 30.13 11.71 -10.21
N PRO A 168 30.84 12.20 -9.19
CA PRO A 168 30.33 12.78 -7.94
C PRO A 168 30.03 14.30 -8.04
N SER A 169 29.95 14.87 -9.24
CA SER A 169 29.80 16.32 -9.45
C SER A 169 28.36 16.83 -9.37
N CYS A 170 27.39 15.99 -9.71
CA CYS A 170 25.96 16.23 -9.60
C CYS A 170 25.22 14.89 -9.56
N TYR A 171 24.23 14.79 -8.67
CA TYR A 171 23.37 13.62 -8.50
C TYR A 171 21.88 13.91 -8.76
N SER A 172 21.56 14.86 -9.64
CA SER A 172 20.17 15.30 -9.87
C SER A 172 19.80 15.25 -11.37
N GLY A 173 18.62 14.72 -11.64
CA GLY A 173 17.98 14.64 -12.95
C GLY A 173 16.58 15.22 -12.89
N ILE A 174 16.19 15.99 -13.90
CA ILE A 174 14.87 16.60 -13.98
C ILE A 174 14.24 16.34 -15.35
N SER A 175 13.06 15.72 -15.33
CA SER A 175 12.32 15.32 -16.52
C SER A 175 10.99 16.05 -16.62
N TYR A 176 10.56 16.36 -17.84
CA TYR A 176 9.29 17.02 -18.08
C TYR A 176 8.50 16.38 -19.22
N SER A 177 7.18 16.54 -19.15
CA SER A 177 6.23 16.36 -20.24
C SER A 177 5.48 17.67 -20.46
N THR A 178 5.04 17.94 -21.70
CA THR A 178 4.15 19.07 -22.05
C THR A 178 2.88 18.62 -22.78
N ASP A 179 2.63 17.31 -22.82
CA ASP A 179 1.53 16.65 -23.53
C ASP A 179 0.72 15.73 -22.61
N ASN A 180 0.66 16.07 -21.32
CA ASN A 180 -0.02 15.32 -20.25
C ASN A 180 0.54 13.89 -20.05
N GLY A 181 1.87 13.77 -20.04
CA GLY A 181 2.59 12.52 -19.77
C GLY A 181 2.73 11.58 -20.96
N ALA A 182 2.34 11.99 -22.18
CA ALA A 182 2.41 11.11 -23.35
C ALA A 182 3.83 11.01 -23.93
N THR A 183 4.66 12.04 -23.77
CA THR A 183 6.11 12.01 -24.00
C THR A 183 6.88 12.70 -22.87
N TRP A 184 8.10 12.22 -22.62
CA TRP A 184 8.98 12.71 -21.55
C TRP A 184 10.37 13.07 -22.10
N HIS A 185 10.99 14.05 -21.45
CA HIS A 185 12.29 14.61 -21.84
C HIS A 185 13.15 14.86 -20.60
N ALA A 186 14.22 14.07 -20.42
CA ALA A 186 15.17 14.22 -19.32
C ALA A 186 16.16 15.36 -19.53
N SER A 187 16.65 15.93 -18.43
CA SER A 187 17.59 17.04 -18.39
C SER A 187 18.46 17.02 -17.13
N SER A 188 19.70 17.49 -17.23
CA SER A 188 20.61 17.70 -16.09
C SER A 188 20.68 19.19 -15.69
N ALA A 189 19.55 19.91 -15.81
CA ALA A 189 19.52 21.37 -15.67
C ALA A 189 19.90 21.86 -14.26
N LEU A 190 19.68 21.04 -13.22
CA LEU A 190 19.98 21.35 -11.82
C LEU A 190 21.47 21.08 -11.46
N CYS A 191 22.25 20.49 -12.37
CA CYS A 191 23.69 20.28 -12.20
C CYS A 191 24.57 21.55 -12.36
N SER A 192 24.00 22.75 -12.22
CA SER A 192 24.74 24.01 -12.35
C SER A 192 24.10 25.15 -11.57
N GLY A 193 24.92 26.07 -11.05
CA GLY A 193 24.47 27.23 -10.27
C GLY A 193 24.92 27.16 -8.82
N HIS A 194 24.38 26.18 -8.06
CA HIS A 194 24.66 26.01 -6.62
C HIS A 194 25.86 25.10 -6.33
N GLY A 195 26.86 25.05 -7.21
CA GLY A 195 28.07 24.22 -7.02
C GLY A 195 27.81 22.73 -7.27
N THR A 196 28.23 21.89 -6.32
CA THR A 196 27.97 20.45 -6.33
C THR A 196 26.53 20.20 -5.87
N ASN A 197 25.80 19.38 -6.61
CA ASN A 197 24.43 18.96 -6.29
C ASN A 197 24.46 17.53 -5.72
N PHE A 198 23.76 17.31 -4.60
CA PHE A 198 23.84 16.10 -3.76
C PHE A 198 22.58 15.23 -3.73
N GLY A 199 21.52 15.61 -4.47
CA GLY A 199 20.23 14.93 -4.42
C GLY A 199 19.26 15.48 -3.36
N ASP A 200 18.35 14.63 -2.91
CA ASP A 200 17.15 14.93 -2.10
C ASP A 200 16.16 15.84 -2.88
N PRO A 201 15.45 15.29 -3.88
CA PRO A 201 14.87 16.07 -4.96
C PRO A 201 13.44 16.54 -4.68
N ILE A 202 13.25 17.86 -4.66
CA ILE A 202 11.93 18.50 -4.51
C ILE A 202 11.49 19.25 -5.77
N VAL A 203 10.17 19.29 -6.07
CA VAL A 203 9.60 20.13 -7.13
C VAL A 203 8.14 20.52 -6.87
N VAL A 204 7.81 21.80 -7.09
CA VAL A 204 6.45 22.35 -6.98
C VAL A 204 6.16 23.40 -8.07
N TYR A 205 4.89 23.53 -8.48
CA TYR A 205 4.40 24.65 -9.28
C TYR A 205 3.59 25.64 -8.44
N ASN A 206 3.97 26.92 -8.48
CA ASN A 206 3.29 28.01 -7.78
C ASN A 206 2.43 28.84 -8.77
N PRO A 207 1.09 28.70 -8.76
CA PRO A 207 0.18 29.40 -9.67
C PRO A 207 0.00 30.89 -9.33
N ARG A 208 0.35 31.33 -8.11
CA ARG A 208 0.32 32.76 -7.72
C ARG A 208 1.52 33.50 -8.29
N LEU A 209 2.67 32.84 -8.40
CA LEU A 209 3.90 33.39 -8.99
C LEU A 209 4.03 33.09 -10.49
N GLY A 210 3.26 32.13 -11.02
CA GLY A 210 3.34 31.68 -12.40
C GLY A 210 4.62 30.91 -12.71
N MET A 211 5.17 30.21 -11.72
CA MET A 211 6.56 29.76 -11.70
C MET A 211 6.70 28.38 -11.07
N TRP A 212 7.50 27.51 -11.68
CA TRP A 212 7.98 26.27 -11.09
C TRP A 212 9.20 26.53 -10.21
N PHE A 213 9.30 25.77 -9.13
CA PHE A 213 10.46 25.69 -8.25
C PHE A 213 10.86 24.23 -8.14
N ALA A 214 12.11 23.92 -8.45
CA ALA A 214 12.75 22.63 -8.17
C ALA A 214 13.92 22.88 -7.22
N GLY A 215 14.35 21.87 -6.48
CA GLY A 215 15.45 22.00 -5.54
C GLY A 215 16.05 20.68 -5.14
N ASP A 216 17.30 20.76 -4.72
CA ASP A 216 18.14 19.66 -4.25
C ASP A 216 19.15 20.23 -3.23
N LEU A 217 19.77 19.38 -2.43
CA LEU A 217 20.88 19.76 -1.56
C LEU A 217 22.10 20.17 -2.37
N ALA A 218 22.70 21.32 -2.04
CA ALA A 218 23.77 21.90 -2.83
C ALA A 218 24.89 22.55 -2.01
N SER A 219 26.14 22.45 -2.49
CA SER A 219 27.32 22.97 -1.78
C SER A 219 27.46 24.49 -1.81
N GLY A 220 26.84 25.16 -2.78
CA GLY A 220 26.77 26.62 -2.87
C GLY A 220 25.88 27.26 -1.79
N CYS A 221 24.92 26.50 -1.25
CA CYS A 221 23.97 26.96 -0.23
C CYS A 221 24.49 26.67 1.19
N GLY A 222 25.70 27.13 1.48
CA GLY A 222 26.36 27.01 2.80
C GLY A 222 27.35 25.84 2.93
N GLY A 223 27.19 24.76 2.15
CA GLY A 223 28.11 23.63 2.10
C GLY A 223 27.41 22.27 1.93
N GLN A 224 26.19 22.16 2.46
CA GLN A 224 25.15 21.18 2.13
C GLN A 224 23.85 21.78 2.65
N GLY A 225 23.15 22.49 1.76
CA GLY A 225 21.89 23.14 2.08
C GLY A 225 21.01 23.33 0.86
N ILE A 226 19.73 23.58 1.10
CA ILE A 226 18.66 23.47 0.11
C ILE A 226 18.80 24.55 -0.97
N GLY A 227 19.23 24.16 -2.18
CA GLY A 227 19.36 25.03 -3.34
C GLY A 227 18.14 24.94 -4.24
N LEU A 228 17.60 26.08 -4.71
CA LEU A 228 16.48 26.08 -5.64
C LEU A 228 16.86 26.55 -7.05
N TRP A 229 16.14 26.03 -8.03
CA TRP A 229 16.06 26.49 -9.41
C TRP A 229 14.62 26.86 -9.74
N THR A 230 14.45 27.76 -10.72
CA THR A 230 13.15 28.28 -11.14
C THR A 230 12.93 28.08 -12.63
N SER A 231 11.67 27.88 -13.03
CA SER A 231 11.30 27.81 -14.44
C SER A 231 9.92 28.42 -14.72
N PRO A 232 9.76 29.24 -15.77
CA PRO A 232 8.46 29.76 -16.18
C PRO A 232 7.61 28.73 -16.96
N ASN A 233 8.17 27.54 -17.27
CA ASN A 233 7.55 26.57 -18.18
C ASN A 233 7.79 25.09 -17.82
N GLY A 234 8.62 24.78 -16.81
CA GLY A 234 9.01 23.40 -16.43
C GLY A 234 10.11 22.80 -17.30
N VAL A 235 10.56 23.51 -18.34
CA VAL A 235 11.47 23.04 -19.39
C VAL A 235 12.84 23.71 -19.28
N THR A 236 12.85 25.03 -19.21
CA THR A 236 14.06 25.85 -19.15
C THR A 236 14.23 26.39 -17.75
N TRP A 237 15.27 25.93 -17.06
CA TRP A 237 15.53 26.25 -15.65
C TRP A 237 16.57 27.35 -15.49
N SER A 238 16.56 28.03 -14.35
CA SER A 238 17.52 29.08 -14.00
C SER A 238 17.73 29.10 -12.49
N VAL A 239 18.97 29.36 -12.07
CA VAL A 239 19.39 29.34 -10.66
C VAL A 239 18.52 30.30 -9.83
N GLY A 240 17.86 29.75 -8.81
CA GLY A 240 17.04 30.50 -7.86
C GLY A 240 17.83 30.91 -6.61
N ALA A 241 17.11 31.29 -5.55
CA ALA A 241 17.69 31.48 -4.23
C ALA A 241 17.81 30.14 -3.49
N CYS A 242 18.79 30.01 -2.60
CA CYS A 242 18.77 28.93 -1.61
C CYS A 242 17.57 29.10 -0.67
N ALA A 243 16.87 28.01 -0.35
CA ALA A 243 15.79 28.01 0.64
C ALA A 243 16.33 28.03 2.08
N HIS A 244 17.42 27.31 2.31
CA HIS A 244 18.22 27.37 3.53
C HIS A 244 19.71 27.50 3.19
N ASN A 245 20.55 27.89 4.16
CA ASN A 245 22.01 27.95 3.98
C ASN A 245 22.68 27.13 5.08
N GLY A 246 22.70 25.81 4.89
CA GLY A 246 23.24 24.84 5.84
C GLY A 246 24.59 24.24 5.42
N THR A 247 25.21 23.53 6.35
CA THR A 247 26.43 22.71 6.11
C THR A 247 26.15 21.21 6.22
N SER A 248 24.91 20.84 6.59
CA SER A 248 24.44 19.48 6.80
C SER A 248 22.90 19.42 6.87
N ASP A 249 22.19 20.13 6.00
CA ASP A 249 20.74 19.94 5.80
C ASP A 249 20.51 18.60 5.07
N ASP A 250 19.39 17.92 5.34
CA ASP A 250 19.05 16.59 4.81
C ASP A 250 17.53 16.39 4.77
N ARG A 251 17.04 15.50 3.89
CA ARG A 251 15.64 15.05 3.86
C ARG A 251 14.65 16.19 3.64
N GLU A 252 14.88 17.06 2.66
CA GLU A 252 13.85 18.03 2.27
C GLU A 252 12.58 17.40 1.69
N SER A 253 11.45 18.04 1.98
CA SER A 253 10.16 17.77 1.34
C SER A 253 9.46 19.10 1.11
N ALA A 254 8.74 19.26 -0.02
CA ALA A 254 8.18 20.55 -0.43
C ALA A 254 6.67 20.51 -0.66
N TRP A 255 5.98 21.59 -0.26
CA TRP A 255 4.55 21.80 -0.54
C TRP A 255 4.24 23.27 -0.83
N VAL A 256 3.15 23.52 -1.55
CA VAL A 256 2.70 24.89 -1.89
C VAL A 256 1.17 25.00 -1.79
N ASP A 257 0.71 26.07 -1.14
CA ASP A 257 -0.72 26.33 -0.93
C ASP A 257 -1.39 26.79 -2.23
N ASN A 258 -1.77 25.82 -3.06
CA ASN A 258 -2.35 26.09 -4.38
C ASN A 258 -3.86 26.39 -4.37
N ASN A 259 -4.50 26.54 -3.20
CA ASN A 259 -5.94 26.86 -3.13
C ASN A 259 -6.18 28.39 -3.14
N PRO A 260 -6.83 28.97 -4.17
CA PRO A 260 -7.07 30.42 -4.25
C PRO A 260 -8.02 30.98 -3.17
N SER A 261 -8.67 30.12 -2.39
CA SER A 261 -9.51 30.48 -1.25
C SER A 261 -8.78 30.40 0.10
N SER A 262 -7.53 29.92 0.12
CA SER A 262 -6.73 29.88 1.34
C SER A 262 -6.23 31.28 1.75
N PRO A 263 -6.18 31.61 3.07
CA PRO A 263 -5.52 32.82 3.55
C PRO A 263 -4.01 32.88 3.24
N PHE A 264 -3.38 31.77 2.86
CA PHE A 264 -1.95 31.69 2.52
C PHE A 264 -1.67 31.25 1.07
N TYR A 265 -2.66 31.39 0.17
CA TYR A 265 -2.55 31.03 -1.25
C TYR A 265 -1.20 31.46 -1.88
N GLY A 266 -0.49 30.50 -2.49
CA GLY A 266 0.82 30.68 -3.12
C GLY A 266 2.00 30.77 -2.16
N ARG A 267 1.83 30.52 -0.85
CA ARG A 267 2.96 30.29 0.06
C ARG A 267 3.54 28.89 -0.19
N MET A 268 4.85 28.85 -0.33
CA MET A 268 5.65 27.61 -0.44
C MET A 268 6.27 27.29 0.91
N TYR A 269 6.45 26.00 1.17
CA TYR A 269 7.00 25.44 2.40
C TYR A 269 7.96 24.32 2.04
N ILE A 270 9.08 24.22 2.75
CA ILE A 270 10.01 23.10 2.67
C ILE A 270 10.32 22.67 4.11
N SER A 271 10.01 21.42 4.46
CA SER A 271 10.50 20.79 5.70
C SER A 271 11.87 20.15 5.44
N TYR A 272 12.69 19.96 6.49
CA TYR A 272 14.00 19.29 6.42
C TYR A 272 14.56 19.01 7.82
N ASN A 273 15.61 18.19 7.89
CA ASN A 273 16.46 18.04 9.07
C ASN A 273 17.76 18.87 8.98
N ASP A 274 18.10 19.60 10.05
CA ASP A 274 19.44 20.21 10.25
C ASP A 274 20.24 19.33 11.21
N LEU A 275 21.18 18.53 10.68
CA LEU A 275 22.00 17.63 11.50
C LEU A 275 23.04 18.36 12.37
N THR A 276 23.33 19.65 12.10
CA THR A 276 24.27 20.44 12.91
C THR A 276 23.69 20.82 14.27
N ILE A 277 22.36 20.82 14.41
CA ILE A 277 21.65 21.18 15.64
C ILE A 277 21.00 19.93 16.25
N GLY A 278 21.34 19.62 17.49
CA GLY A 278 20.70 18.52 18.24
C GLY A 278 20.88 17.11 17.63
N GLY A 279 21.80 16.97 16.67
CA GLY A 279 22.00 15.74 15.89
C GLY A 279 20.90 15.44 14.87
N GLY A 280 20.11 16.45 14.47
CA GLY A 280 19.02 16.39 13.46
C GLY A 280 17.74 17.10 13.87
N ALA A 281 17.83 18.38 14.23
CA ALA A 281 16.67 19.21 14.52
C ALA A 281 15.71 19.28 13.31
N LEU A 282 14.41 19.23 13.57
CA LEU A 282 13.38 19.33 12.52
C LEU A 282 13.03 20.80 12.28
N TYR A 283 12.99 21.21 11.00
CA TYR A 283 12.71 22.57 10.56
C TYR A 283 11.65 22.62 9.46
N VAL A 284 11.06 23.81 9.30
CA VAL A 284 10.35 24.24 8.09
C VAL A 284 10.83 25.64 7.71
N VAL A 285 11.21 25.84 6.44
CA VAL A 285 11.30 27.18 5.83
C VAL A 285 10.05 27.46 5.00
N TYR A 286 9.55 28.70 5.04
CA TYR A 286 8.43 29.13 4.17
C TYR A 286 8.71 30.44 3.43
N SER A 287 8.08 30.62 2.26
CA SER A 287 8.21 31.82 1.43
C SER A 287 6.95 32.16 0.64
N ASP A 288 6.63 33.45 0.57
CA ASP A 288 5.57 34.02 -0.30
C ASP A 288 6.10 34.48 -1.67
N ASN A 289 7.42 34.41 -1.92
CA ASN A 289 8.07 34.98 -3.11
C ASN A 289 9.19 34.12 -3.73
N GLY A 290 9.55 32.98 -3.13
CA GLY A 290 10.58 32.06 -3.61
C GLY A 290 12.04 32.57 -3.51
N THR A 291 12.25 33.76 -2.95
CA THR A 291 13.57 34.42 -2.87
C THR A 291 13.94 34.88 -1.45
N THR A 292 12.96 34.93 -0.54
CA THR A 292 13.16 35.22 0.88
C THR A 292 12.43 34.14 1.68
N TRP A 293 13.18 33.38 2.47
CA TRP A 293 12.71 32.21 3.21
C TRP A 293 12.81 32.45 4.71
N THR A 294 11.79 32.02 5.46
CA THR A 294 11.70 32.20 6.92
C THR A 294 11.78 30.84 7.61
N PRO A 295 12.88 30.51 8.30
CA PRO A 295 13.02 29.25 9.03
C PRO A 295 12.25 29.26 10.35
N VAL A 296 11.64 28.13 10.68
CA VAL A 296 10.96 27.85 11.95
C VAL A 296 11.41 26.46 12.42
N GLN A 297 11.96 26.37 13.63
CA GLN A 297 12.33 25.10 14.24
C GLN A 297 11.08 24.42 14.82
N LEU A 298 10.84 23.18 14.44
CA LEU A 298 9.75 22.32 14.94
C LEU A 298 10.22 21.46 16.12
N ASN A 299 11.49 21.00 16.10
CA ASN A 299 12.10 20.23 17.18
C ASN A 299 13.60 20.52 17.30
N PRO A 300 14.13 20.90 18.49
CA PRO A 300 15.57 21.15 18.71
C PRO A 300 16.44 19.87 18.83
N SER A 301 15.88 18.68 18.62
CA SER A 301 16.56 17.40 18.78
C SER A 301 16.14 16.43 17.67
N PHE A 302 16.94 15.39 17.45
CA PHE A 302 16.67 14.39 16.41
C PHE A 302 15.23 13.86 16.42
N ILE A 303 14.49 14.20 15.37
CA ILE A 303 13.29 13.50 14.91
C ILE A 303 13.34 13.57 13.38
N ARG A 304 13.12 12.44 12.71
CA ARG A 304 13.19 12.35 11.25
C ARG A 304 12.11 13.22 10.63
N ASP A 305 12.47 14.05 9.66
CA ASP A 305 11.49 14.59 8.73
C ASP A 305 11.01 13.47 7.79
N VAL A 306 9.70 13.25 7.76
CA VAL A 306 9.13 12.29 6.82
C VAL A 306 8.81 13.05 5.53
N GLN A 307 7.74 13.86 5.52
CA GLN A 307 7.34 14.70 4.39
C GLN A 307 6.38 15.83 4.86
N ILE A 308 6.26 16.91 4.09
CA ILE A 308 5.33 18.04 4.33
C ILE A 308 4.11 18.01 3.41
N THR A 309 2.95 18.42 3.93
CA THR A 309 1.71 18.57 3.16
C THR A 309 0.86 19.72 3.70
N GLY A 310 -0.26 20.01 3.06
CA GLY A 310 -1.20 21.01 3.54
C GLY A 310 -2.64 20.76 3.09
N ASP A 311 -3.59 21.37 3.79
CA ASP A 311 -5.01 21.19 3.53
C ASP A 311 -5.39 21.76 2.15
N LEU A 312 -5.81 20.88 1.23
CA LEU A 312 -6.27 21.29 -0.11
C LEU A 312 -7.58 22.11 -0.10
N GLN A 313 -8.25 22.27 1.04
CA GLN A 313 -9.39 23.17 1.24
C GLN A 313 -8.94 24.57 1.71
N SER A 314 -9.90 25.46 1.97
CA SER A 314 -9.63 26.90 2.18
C SER A 314 -9.05 27.28 3.57
N SER A 315 -8.45 26.35 4.32
CA SER A 315 -8.10 26.61 5.73
C SER A 315 -6.71 27.21 5.94
N GLY A 316 -5.77 27.03 5.01
CA GLY A 316 -4.37 27.43 5.19
C GLY A 316 -3.67 26.67 6.34
N ARG A 317 -4.06 25.41 6.59
CA ARG A 317 -3.39 24.49 7.53
C ARG A 317 -2.27 23.73 6.81
N VAL A 318 -1.16 23.54 7.51
CA VAL A 318 0.05 22.87 7.00
C VAL A 318 0.47 21.81 8.01
N TYR A 319 0.97 20.69 7.53
CA TYR A 319 1.29 19.51 8.33
C TYR A 319 2.65 18.94 7.92
N VAL A 320 3.45 18.50 8.88
CA VAL A 320 4.71 17.78 8.63
C VAL A 320 4.61 16.44 9.35
N ALA A 321 4.67 15.36 8.59
CA ALA A 321 4.88 14.04 9.16
C ALA A 321 6.33 13.92 9.60
N ALA A 322 6.55 13.35 10.77
CA ALA A 322 7.86 13.13 11.34
C ALA A 322 7.90 11.77 12.07
N MET A 323 9.08 11.20 12.25
CA MET A 323 9.23 9.90 12.93
C MET A 323 10.30 9.94 14.02
N ASN A 324 9.94 9.49 15.22
CA ASN A 324 10.94 9.06 16.19
C ASN A 324 11.39 7.65 15.82
N GLU A 325 12.58 7.54 15.23
CA GLU A 325 13.14 6.29 14.67
C GLU A 325 13.78 5.37 15.73
N GLY A 326 13.53 5.59 17.03
CA GLY A 326 13.97 4.70 18.11
C GLY A 326 15.48 4.63 18.36
N GLY A 327 16.27 5.42 17.63
CA GLY A 327 17.74 5.35 17.59
C GLY A 327 18.30 4.65 16.34
N GLY A 328 17.46 4.32 15.36
CA GLY A 328 17.85 3.66 14.12
C GLY A 328 17.50 2.17 14.08
N GLY A 329 17.74 1.54 12.94
CA GLY A 329 17.54 0.14 12.66
C GLY A 329 16.13 -0.38 12.94
N LEU A 330 16.04 -1.69 13.21
CA LEU A 330 14.78 -2.42 13.46
C LEU A 330 14.26 -2.21 14.90
N THR A 331 14.34 -0.97 15.41
CA THR A 331 13.80 -0.59 16.71
C THR A 331 12.31 -0.24 16.63
N VAL A 332 11.69 0.04 17.79
CA VAL A 332 10.31 0.54 17.85
C VAL A 332 10.28 2.00 17.44
N ARG A 333 9.49 2.32 16.42
CA ARG A 333 9.33 3.66 15.84
C ARG A 333 7.98 4.26 16.23
N GLN A 334 7.86 5.59 16.16
CA GLN A 334 6.63 6.32 16.48
C GLN A 334 6.43 7.49 15.51
N ASN A 335 5.30 7.48 14.80
CA ASN A 335 4.89 8.58 13.92
C ASN A 335 4.40 9.77 14.75
N VAL A 336 4.75 10.98 14.33
CA VAL A 336 4.39 12.26 14.95
C VAL A 336 3.94 13.20 13.84
N MET A 337 2.79 13.87 14.02
CA MET A 337 2.33 14.91 13.11
C MET A 337 2.55 16.27 13.73
N TYR A 338 3.33 17.13 13.08
CA TYR A 338 3.38 18.55 13.36
C TYR A 338 2.31 19.28 12.54
N ARG A 339 1.71 20.30 13.12
CA ARG A 339 0.55 21.02 12.57
C ARG A 339 0.66 22.52 12.81
N SER A 340 0.46 23.31 11.75
CA SER A 340 0.28 24.76 11.81
C SER A 340 -1.12 25.17 11.36
N THR A 341 -1.69 26.20 12.01
CA THR A 341 -2.99 26.82 11.64
C THR A 341 -2.84 28.30 11.30
N ASN A 342 -1.62 28.77 11.02
CA ASN A 342 -1.30 30.16 10.71
C ASN A 342 -0.19 30.27 9.65
N GLY A 343 -0.22 29.38 8.65
CA GLY A 343 0.67 29.44 7.49
C GLY A 343 2.14 29.23 7.84
N GLY A 344 2.43 28.30 8.74
CA GLY A 344 3.79 27.88 9.12
C GLY A 344 4.46 28.70 10.23
N VAL A 345 3.80 29.73 10.77
CA VAL A 345 4.42 30.64 11.77
C VAL A 345 4.56 29.99 13.15
N THR A 346 3.59 29.18 13.58
CA THR A 346 3.67 28.39 14.83
C THR A 346 3.13 26.99 14.63
N TRP A 347 3.70 26.03 15.38
CA TRP A 347 3.43 24.60 15.23
C TRP A 347 3.05 23.95 16.58
N THR A 348 2.27 22.89 16.49
CA THR A 348 1.90 21.96 17.59
C THR A 348 2.02 20.54 17.08
N SER A 349 2.44 19.58 17.92
CA SER A 349 2.57 18.17 17.52
C SER A 349 1.65 17.21 18.27
N THR A 350 1.29 16.10 17.60
CA THR A 350 0.53 14.97 18.15
C THR A 350 1.15 13.65 17.69
N ASN A 351 1.08 12.59 18.49
CA ASN A 351 1.49 11.26 18.03
C ASN A 351 0.44 10.72 17.03
N ALA A 352 0.88 10.35 15.84
CA ALA A 352 0.03 9.79 14.79
C ALA A 352 -0.12 8.28 15.00
N GLY A 353 -0.91 7.90 16.02
CA GLY A 353 -1.17 6.52 16.39
C GLY A 353 -0.17 5.93 17.40
N PRO A 354 -0.21 4.61 17.63
CA PRO A 354 0.71 3.90 18.53
C PRO A 354 2.11 3.74 17.92
N GLY A 355 3.10 3.44 18.76
CA GLY A 355 4.41 2.98 18.30
C GLY A 355 4.36 1.57 17.71
N PHE A 356 5.22 1.28 16.75
CA PHE A 356 5.23 0.04 15.95
C PHE A 356 6.65 -0.50 15.74
N GLN A 357 6.77 -1.79 15.40
CA GLN A 357 8.07 -2.39 15.05
C GLN A 357 8.45 -1.97 13.63
N GLY A 358 9.69 -1.52 13.43
CA GLY A 358 10.16 -1.09 12.11
C GLY A 358 10.32 -2.26 11.11
N PRO A 359 9.90 -2.12 9.83
CA PRO A 359 10.12 -3.11 8.79
C PRO A 359 11.61 -3.29 8.46
N GLY A 360 11.93 -4.46 7.89
CA GLY A 360 13.25 -4.80 7.32
C GLY A 360 13.78 -6.17 7.75
N ARG A 361 14.57 -6.79 6.87
CA ARG A 361 15.21 -8.11 7.08
C ARG A 361 16.55 -8.00 7.80
N SER A 362 17.21 -6.85 7.74
CA SER A 362 18.52 -6.63 8.37
C SER A 362 18.71 -5.19 8.81
N ASN A 363 19.77 -4.95 9.58
CA ASN A 363 20.24 -3.62 9.94
C ASN A 363 21.78 -3.57 9.92
N PRO A 364 22.41 -3.22 8.79
CA PRO A 364 23.87 -3.13 8.70
C PRO A 364 24.47 -1.94 9.44
N SER A 365 23.72 -0.85 9.65
CA SER A 365 24.22 0.41 10.25
C SER A 365 23.10 1.16 10.99
N TYR A 366 22.87 2.45 10.72
CA TYR A 366 21.71 3.21 11.19
C TYR A 366 20.41 2.80 10.48
N PHE A 367 20.48 2.48 9.18
CA PHE A 367 19.31 2.15 8.37
C PHE A 367 19.06 0.64 8.31
N ALA A 368 17.79 0.26 8.46
CA ALA A 368 17.32 -1.07 8.16
C ALA A 368 17.28 -1.30 6.63
N CYS A 369 17.61 -2.51 6.19
CA CYS A 369 17.53 -2.90 4.78
C CYS A 369 16.42 -3.92 4.53
N MET A 370 15.75 -3.79 3.38
CA MET A 370 14.67 -4.68 2.99
C MET A 370 15.25 -6.01 2.50
N PHE A 371 16.36 -5.99 1.74
CA PHE A 371 17.02 -7.20 1.21
C PHE A 371 18.37 -7.47 1.88
N ASN A 372 18.73 -8.75 2.00
CA ASN A 372 20.01 -9.21 2.57
C ASN A 372 20.38 -10.61 2.06
N ASN A 373 20.69 -10.73 0.77
CA ASN A 373 21.04 -12.02 0.13
C ASN A 373 22.54 -12.09 -0.15
N GLY A 374 23.34 -12.11 0.93
CA GLY A 374 24.80 -11.99 0.88
C GLY A 374 25.31 -10.56 0.74
N ILE A 375 24.48 -9.64 0.25
CA ILE A 375 24.66 -8.18 0.24
C ILE A 375 23.37 -7.57 0.81
N ASN A 376 23.48 -6.55 1.66
CA ASN A 376 22.32 -5.77 2.12
C ASN A 376 21.92 -4.78 1.02
N MET A 377 20.62 -4.66 0.72
CA MET A 377 20.14 -3.75 -0.32
C MET A 377 18.78 -3.15 0.04
N TRP A 378 18.51 -1.96 -0.52
CA TRP A 378 17.33 -1.14 -0.28
C TRP A 378 17.17 -0.77 1.19
N ARG A 379 17.77 0.35 1.62
CA ARG A 379 17.45 0.91 2.94
C ARG A 379 16.06 1.54 2.96
N HIS A 380 15.34 1.39 4.07
CA HIS A 380 14.05 2.04 4.30
C HIS A 380 13.64 1.93 5.79
N MET A 381 13.18 3.02 6.41
CA MET A 381 12.83 3.04 7.85
C MET A 381 11.32 3.16 8.12
N GLY A 382 10.47 2.65 7.24
CA GLY A 382 9.03 2.59 7.49
C GLY A 382 8.31 3.92 7.28
N TRP A 383 8.97 4.89 6.65
CA TRP A 383 8.39 6.16 6.25
C TRP A 383 7.21 5.97 5.29
N GLY A 384 6.48 7.04 5.02
CA GLY A 384 5.40 7.13 4.03
C GLY A 384 5.07 8.59 3.77
N GLU A 385 3.85 8.91 3.36
CA GLU A 385 3.46 10.28 2.99
C GLU A 385 2.19 10.76 3.72
N PRO A 386 2.14 12.03 4.17
CA PRO A 386 0.93 12.64 4.68
C PRO A 386 0.11 13.34 3.59
N ALA A 387 -1.21 13.21 3.66
CA ALA A 387 -2.14 13.93 2.80
C ALA A 387 -3.22 14.63 3.63
N ALA A 388 -3.61 15.86 3.29
CA ALA A 388 -4.61 16.62 4.06
C ALA A 388 -5.72 17.21 3.18
N ASN A 389 -6.97 16.91 3.53
CA ASN A 389 -8.15 17.45 2.84
C ASN A 389 -9.27 17.73 3.84
N GLY A 390 -9.53 19.02 4.06
CA GLY A 390 -10.48 19.54 5.02
C GLY A 390 -10.02 19.23 6.45
N ASN A 391 -10.90 18.64 7.25
CA ASN A 391 -10.56 18.20 8.60
C ASN A 391 -9.96 16.79 8.64
N VAL A 392 -9.77 16.13 7.49
CA VAL A 392 -9.05 14.86 7.44
C VAL A 392 -7.57 15.13 7.23
N VAL A 393 -6.74 14.49 8.05
CA VAL A 393 -5.30 14.39 7.86
C VAL A 393 -4.97 12.91 7.87
N SER A 394 -4.31 12.47 6.82
CA SER A 394 -3.96 11.09 6.53
C SER A 394 -2.45 10.92 6.58
N LEU A 395 -2.01 9.70 6.86
CA LEU A 395 -0.62 9.26 6.77
C LEU A 395 -0.62 7.77 6.44
N ASP A 396 0.16 7.35 5.45
CA ASP A 396 0.60 5.96 5.34
C ASP A 396 2.03 5.78 5.83
N TYR A 397 2.41 4.54 6.13
CA TYR A 397 3.72 4.16 6.66
C TYR A 397 3.89 2.63 6.54
N ALA A 398 5.12 2.14 6.59
CA ALA A 398 5.36 0.69 6.68
C ALA A 398 5.78 0.26 8.09
N ALA A 399 5.20 -0.83 8.59
CA ALA A 399 5.53 -1.47 9.86
C ALA A 399 5.96 -2.92 9.62
N CYS A 400 6.59 -3.58 10.58
CA CYS A 400 6.77 -5.04 10.51
C CYS A 400 5.40 -5.73 10.62
N GLY A 401 5.08 -6.69 9.75
CA GLY A 401 3.81 -7.43 9.77
C GLY A 401 3.58 -8.31 11.01
N GLN A 402 4.60 -8.45 11.87
CA GLN A 402 4.52 -9.16 13.15
C GLN A 402 5.01 -8.28 14.32
N PRO A 403 4.40 -8.37 15.52
CA PRO A 403 4.77 -7.59 16.70
C PRO A 403 6.03 -8.15 17.40
N THR A 404 7.11 -8.35 16.64
CA THR A 404 8.40 -8.90 17.06
C THR A 404 9.55 -8.04 16.54
N TYR A 405 10.78 -8.31 16.97
CA TYR A 405 11.96 -7.70 16.36
C TYR A 405 12.10 -8.21 14.91
N CYS A 406 12.02 -7.31 13.93
CA CYS A 406 11.55 -7.70 12.59
C CYS A 406 12.42 -8.74 11.86
N ALA A 407 13.74 -8.74 12.04
CA ALA A 407 14.63 -9.75 11.47
C ALA A 407 14.45 -11.19 12.04
N ASN A 408 13.52 -11.38 12.99
CA ASN A 408 13.06 -12.69 13.48
C ASN A 408 11.62 -13.01 13.06
N ALA A 409 10.97 -12.16 12.25
CA ALA A 409 9.62 -12.37 11.75
C ALA A 409 9.63 -13.34 10.55
N THR A 410 8.44 -13.84 10.18
CA THR A 410 8.24 -14.46 8.85
C THR A 410 7.73 -13.47 7.81
N ASP A 411 7.17 -12.36 8.28
CA ASP A 411 6.66 -11.23 7.51
C ASP A 411 7.44 -9.99 7.95
N HIS A 412 8.18 -9.38 7.01
CA HIS A 412 9.17 -8.36 7.31
C HIS A 412 8.69 -6.92 7.07
N GLY A 413 7.48 -6.72 6.55
CA GLY A 413 7.02 -5.39 6.17
C GLY A 413 5.60 -5.41 5.61
N ASP A 414 4.75 -4.56 6.18
CA ASP A 414 3.34 -4.37 5.90
C ASP A 414 3.03 -2.88 5.77
N ILE A 415 2.10 -2.50 4.90
CA ILE A 415 1.68 -1.11 4.75
C ILE A 415 0.49 -0.82 5.66
N TYR A 416 0.58 0.28 6.41
CA TYR A 416 -0.47 0.77 7.29
C TYR A 416 -0.89 2.19 6.91
N TYR A 417 -2.17 2.46 7.10
CA TYR A 417 -2.79 3.77 6.94
C TYR A 417 -3.41 4.22 8.27
N ILE A 418 -3.25 5.48 8.62
CA ILE A 418 -3.89 6.11 9.77
C ILE A 418 -4.45 7.48 9.38
N ARG A 419 -5.56 7.89 10.00
CA ARG A 419 -6.10 9.25 9.83
C ARG A 419 -6.63 9.87 11.11
N SER A 420 -6.59 11.19 11.10
CA SER A 420 -7.36 12.10 11.94
C SER A 420 -8.59 12.60 11.18
N THR A 421 -9.68 12.89 11.88
CA THR A 421 -10.89 13.55 11.33
C THR A 421 -11.20 14.90 12.00
N ASP A 422 -10.35 15.35 12.92
CA ASP A 422 -10.42 16.63 13.65
C ASP A 422 -9.24 17.57 13.32
N ALA A 423 -8.67 17.39 12.13
CA ALA A 423 -7.55 18.13 11.58
C ALA A 423 -6.22 17.93 12.33
N GLY A 424 -5.89 16.70 12.71
CA GLY A 424 -4.61 16.31 13.32
C GLY A 424 -4.52 16.46 14.84
N LEU A 425 -5.66 16.62 15.55
CA LEU A 425 -5.68 16.74 17.01
C LEU A 425 -5.78 15.38 17.70
N THR A 426 -6.57 14.46 17.15
CA THR A 426 -6.65 13.05 17.54
C THR A 426 -6.58 12.13 16.31
N TRP A 427 -6.16 10.88 16.51
CA TRP A 427 -5.92 9.90 15.47
C TRP A 427 -6.71 8.62 15.74
N GLY A 428 -7.25 8.01 14.67
CA GLY A 428 -7.92 6.71 14.75
C GLY A 428 -6.96 5.53 14.86
N THR A 429 -7.51 4.32 14.88
CA THR A 429 -6.71 3.08 14.79
C THR A 429 -6.09 2.93 13.39
N PRO A 430 -4.81 2.54 13.27
CA PRO A 430 -4.23 2.17 11.97
C PRO A 430 -4.94 0.98 11.31
N VAL A 431 -4.94 0.96 9.98
CA VAL A 431 -5.53 -0.09 9.14
C VAL A 431 -4.47 -0.59 8.16
N LYS A 432 -4.26 -1.91 8.07
CA LYS A 432 -3.37 -2.52 7.07
C LYS A 432 -3.93 -2.29 5.66
N LEU A 433 -3.14 -1.75 4.73
CA LEU A 433 -3.57 -1.44 3.37
C LEU A 433 -3.44 -2.62 2.41
N ASN A 434 -2.37 -3.40 2.49
CA ASN A 434 -2.23 -4.62 1.69
C ASN A 434 -3.14 -5.73 2.24
N THR A 435 -3.77 -6.52 1.35
CA THR A 435 -4.51 -7.74 1.74
C THR A 435 -4.08 -8.95 0.94
N ASP A 436 -2.78 -9.15 0.80
CA ASP A 436 -2.25 -10.49 0.56
C ASP A 436 -2.47 -11.37 1.80
N SER A 437 -2.56 -12.69 1.57
CA SER A 437 -2.78 -13.69 2.63
C SER A 437 -1.50 -14.46 2.98
N GLY A 438 -0.34 -13.84 2.75
CA GLY A 438 0.94 -14.50 2.74
C GLY A 438 1.87 -14.04 3.87
N THR A 439 3.15 -13.92 3.53
CA THR A 439 4.15 -13.20 4.33
C THR A 439 5.07 -12.37 3.41
N ALA A 440 4.55 -12.00 2.23
CA ALA A 440 5.30 -11.29 1.22
C ALA A 440 5.49 -9.84 1.67
N MET A 441 6.74 -9.37 1.70
CA MET A 441 7.06 -8.03 2.17
C MET A 441 6.47 -6.91 1.30
N GLN A 442 5.99 -5.86 1.96
CA GLN A 442 5.75 -4.53 1.40
C GLN A 442 6.57 -3.45 2.12
N TRP A 443 6.96 -2.41 1.40
CA TRP A 443 7.72 -1.27 1.93
C TRP A 443 7.53 0.00 1.10
N GLN A 444 8.02 1.13 1.64
CA GLN A 444 8.07 2.44 0.98
C GLN A 444 6.75 2.80 0.26
N PRO A 445 5.66 2.96 1.05
CA PRO A 445 4.40 3.50 0.55
C PRO A 445 4.49 5.01 0.36
N SER A 446 3.57 5.55 -0.44
CA SER A 446 3.35 6.99 -0.60
C SER A 446 1.90 7.25 -1.01
N LEU A 447 1.37 8.44 -0.68
CA LEU A 447 -0.06 8.72 -0.52
C LEU A 447 -0.39 10.14 -0.97
N THR A 448 -1.20 10.27 -2.02
CA THR A 448 -1.71 11.58 -2.44
C THR A 448 -3.22 11.74 -2.23
N THR A 449 -3.68 12.98 -2.08
CA THR A 449 -5.11 13.33 -2.05
C THR A 449 -5.42 14.32 -3.17
N THR A 450 -6.61 14.19 -3.76
CA THR A 450 -7.20 15.20 -4.64
C THR A 450 -8.19 16.06 -3.86
N GLN A 451 -8.52 17.25 -4.34
CA GLN A 451 -9.41 18.18 -3.62
C GLN A 451 -10.83 17.63 -3.37
N ASN A 452 -11.29 16.63 -4.13
CA ASN A 452 -12.62 16.01 -3.93
C ASN A 452 -12.67 14.98 -2.77
N GLY A 453 -11.51 14.60 -2.20
CA GLY A 453 -11.40 13.59 -1.15
C GLY A 453 -10.99 12.19 -1.63
N THR A 454 -10.74 11.98 -2.92
CA THR A 454 -10.10 10.75 -3.42
C THR A 454 -8.66 10.68 -2.93
N LEU A 455 -8.28 9.58 -2.28
CA LEU A 455 -6.88 9.22 -1.98
C LEU A 455 -6.38 8.17 -2.98
N PHE A 456 -5.10 8.22 -3.30
CA PHE A 456 -4.36 7.13 -3.95
C PHE A 456 -3.10 6.84 -3.14
N ALA A 457 -2.93 5.58 -2.72
CA ALA A 457 -1.75 5.08 -2.05
C ALA A 457 -1.10 3.99 -2.92
N SER A 458 0.22 3.96 -3.04
CA SER A 458 0.94 2.82 -3.64
C SER A 458 2.30 2.56 -3.02
N TRP A 459 2.77 1.32 -3.13
CA TRP A 459 3.90 0.75 -2.41
C TRP A 459 4.57 -0.37 -3.22
N TYR A 460 5.79 -0.77 -2.85
CA TYR A 460 6.46 -1.94 -3.43
C TYR A 460 5.97 -3.23 -2.77
N ASP A 461 5.68 -4.27 -3.54
CA ASP A 461 4.99 -5.48 -3.06
C ASP A 461 5.54 -6.76 -3.70
N GLN A 462 5.77 -7.80 -2.89
CA GLN A 462 6.29 -9.10 -3.34
C GLN A 462 5.24 -10.21 -3.52
N ARG A 463 3.94 -9.97 -3.31
CA ARG A 463 2.91 -11.03 -3.29
C ARG A 463 2.83 -11.91 -4.55
N GLU A 464 3.23 -11.37 -5.71
CA GLU A 464 3.22 -12.07 -7.00
C GLU A 464 4.41 -13.01 -7.20
N VAL A 465 5.45 -12.94 -6.36
CA VAL A 465 6.62 -13.82 -6.43
C VAL A 465 6.62 -14.83 -5.27
N ASN A 466 7.39 -15.91 -5.41
CA ASN A 466 7.54 -16.96 -4.39
C ASN A 466 6.23 -17.56 -3.83
N GLY A 467 5.11 -17.43 -4.56
CA GLY A 467 3.79 -17.89 -4.12
C GLY A 467 3.19 -17.08 -2.97
N GLY A 468 3.60 -15.82 -2.77
CA GLY A 468 3.14 -14.97 -1.67
C GLY A 468 3.87 -15.20 -0.34
N ALA A 469 4.90 -16.05 -0.32
CA ALA A 469 5.82 -16.17 0.80
C ALA A 469 7.01 -15.20 0.65
N ASP A 470 7.60 -14.78 1.77
CA ASP A 470 8.68 -13.78 1.78
C ASP A 470 9.86 -14.13 0.84
N LEU A 471 10.35 -13.17 0.03
CA LEU A 471 11.40 -13.41 -0.95
C LEU A 471 12.57 -12.41 -0.85
N ASN A 472 13.65 -12.88 -0.24
CA ASN A 472 14.95 -12.20 -0.24
C ASN A 472 15.65 -12.40 -1.61
N CYS A 473 15.72 -11.35 -2.42
CA CYS A 473 16.11 -11.42 -3.83
C CYS A 473 17.62 -11.32 -4.11
N THR A 474 18.05 -11.72 -5.31
CA THR A 474 19.45 -11.57 -5.76
C THR A 474 19.65 -10.22 -6.45
N VAL A 475 20.47 -9.36 -5.85
CA VAL A 475 20.82 -8.00 -6.34
C VAL A 475 21.32 -8.05 -7.80
N GLY A 476 20.80 -7.14 -8.63
CA GLY A 476 21.18 -6.96 -10.04
C GLY A 476 20.73 -8.06 -11.01
N SER A 477 20.02 -9.09 -10.55
CA SER A 477 19.73 -10.28 -11.36
C SER A 477 18.71 -10.00 -12.47
N PRO A 478 19.09 -10.01 -13.77
CA PRO A 478 18.19 -9.65 -14.88
C PRO A 478 17.13 -10.71 -15.19
N THR A 479 17.03 -11.79 -14.39
CA THR A 479 16.13 -12.93 -14.60
C THR A 479 15.32 -13.32 -13.37
N GLN A 480 15.58 -12.72 -12.20
CA GLN A 480 14.80 -12.94 -10.98
C GLN A 480 13.85 -11.76 -10.77
N ASN A 481 12.56 -11.94 -11.08
CA ASN A 481 11.52 -11.02 -10.66
C ASN A 481 11.39 -11.00 -9.13
N CYS A 482 11.14 -9.83 -8.55
CA CYS A 482 11.21 -9.58 -7.11
C CYS A 482 10.02 -8.82 -6.53
N TYR A 483 9.48 -7.82 -7.23
CA TYR A 483 8.39 -6.98 -6.72
C TYR A 483 7.59 -6.31 -7.85
N ARG A 484 6.49 -5.63 -7.49
CA ARG A 484 5.76 -4.67 -8.35
C ARG A 484 5.23 -3.52 -7.48
N ARG A 485 5.00 -2.34 -8.07
CA ARG A 485 4.20 -1.27 -7.45
C ARG A 485 2.71 -1.68 -7.39
N TRP A 486 2.18 -1.91 -6.19
CA TRP A 486 0.76 -2.18 -5.91
C TRP A 486 0.14 -0.99 -5.18
N GLY A 487 -1.19 -0.84 -5.19
CA GLY A 487 -1.82 0.30 -4.54
C GLY A 487 -3.32 0.19 -4.31
N ARG A 488 -3.89 1.21 -3.66
CA ARG A 488 -5.32 1.35 -3.38
C ARG A 488 -5.83 2.77 -3.63
N ILE A 489 -7.13 2.85 -3.89
CA ILE A 489 -7.86 4.12 -4.00
C ILE A 489 -8.91 4.19 -2.88
N SER A 490 -9.04 5.34 -2.23
CA SER A 490 -10.21 5.67 -1.41
C SER A 490 -11.03 6.75 -2.11
N LEU A 491 -12.36 6.69 -2.01
CA LEU A 491 -13.28 7.67 -2.61
C LEU A 491 -13.97 8.57 -1.55
N ASP A 492 -13.60 8.42 -0.27
CA ASP A 492 -14.29 9.03 0.88
C ASP A 492 -13.32 9.58 1.93
N ASN A 493 -12.15 10.07 1.46
CA ASN A 493 -11.09 10.65 2.29
C ASN A 493 -10.53 9.62 3.31
N GLY A 494 -10.38 8.38 2.85
CA GLY A 494 -9.84 7.24 3.60
C GLY A 494 -10.71 6.77 4.76
N ALA A 495 -12.05 6.80 4.59
CA ALA A 495 -12.95 6.08 5.48
C ALA A 495 -13.08 4.61 5.09
N THR A 496 -13.15 4.35 3.79
CA THR A 496 -13.07 3.03 3.17
C THR A 496 -12.02 3.05 2.05
N TRP A 497 -11.55 1.86 1.69
CA TRP A 497 -10.62 1.65 0.59
C TRP A 497 -11.23 0.67 -0.41
N GLN A 498 -11.00 0.91 -1.70
CA GLN A 498 -11.23 -0.09 -2.74
C GLN A 498 -10.20 -1.24 -2.59
N PRO A 499 -10.43 -2.40 -3.22
CA PRO A 499 -9.44 -3.48 -3.28
C PRO A 499 -8.07 -2.99 -3.78
N ASP A 500 -7.00 -3.66 -3.35
CA ASP A 500 -5.66 -3.43 -3.87
C ASP A 500 -5.51 -4.08 -5.23
N ASP A 501 -4.81 -3.37 -6.11
CA ASP A 501 -4.57 -3.80 -7.47
C ASP A 501 -3.17 -3.36 -7.92
N MET A 502 -2.75 -3.89 -9.05
CA MET A 502 -1.45 -3.63 -9.65
C MET A 502 -1.42 -2.20 -10.22
N VAL A 503 -0.42 -1.40 -9.82
CA VAL A 503 -0.14 -0.09 -10.44
C VAL A 503 0.85 -0.29 -11.59
N GLY A 504 2.01 -0.89 -11.27
CA GLY A 504 3.04 -1.22 -12.25
C GLY A 504 2.58 -2.27 -13.26
N ARG A 505 2.93 -2.13 -14.55
CA ARG A 505 2.51 -3.03 -15.64
C ARG A 505 3.33 -4.32 -15.79
N ALA A 506 4.40 -4.48 -15.04
CA ALA A 506 5.18 -5.72 -15.00
C ALA A 506 5.75 -5.99 -13.60
N LEU A 507 6.24 -7.21 -13.38
CA LEU A 507 7.13 -7.49 -12.26
C LEU A 507 8.51 -6.89 -12.56
N SER A 508 9.16 -6.37 -11.52
CA SER A 508 10.51 -5.83 -11.56
C SER A 508 11.50 -6.75 -10.84
N PRO A 509 12.72 -6.96 -11.37
CA PRO A 509 13.83 -7.53 -10.61
C PRO A 509 14.28 -6.66 -9.45
N LEU A 510 15.13 -7.18 -8.58
CA LEU A 510 15.90 -6.35 -7.64
C LEU A 510 17.10 -5.78 -8.41
N PRO A 511 17.17 -4.46 -8.64
CA PRO A 511 18.32 -3.81 -9.26
C PRO A 511 19.63 -3.97 -8.48
N ALA A 512 20.70 -3.43 -9.06
CA ALA A 512 21.97 -3.24 -8.39
C ALA A 512 22.31 -1.76 -8.27
N GLN A 513 23.14 -1.46 -7.28
CA GLN A 513 23.79 -0.19 -7.08
C GLN A 513 25.29 -0.33 -7.50
N PRO A 514 25.65 -0.10 -8.78
CA PRO A 514 27.02 -0.30 -9.28
C PRO A 514 27.93 0.94 -9.19
N ASP A 515 27.38 2.15 -9.00
CA ASP A 515 28.16 3.39 -8.91
C ASP A 515 28.90 3.50 -7.57
N ALA A 516 30.23 3.42 -7.60
CA ALA A 516 31.09 3.49 -6.41
C ALA A 516 31.05 4.83 -5.66
N ASN A 517 30.43 5.87 -6.23
CA ASN A 517 30.19 7.16 -5.58
C ASN A 517 28.89 7.20 -4.76
N VAL A 518 28.03 6.20 -4.92
CA VAL A 518 26.76 6.04 -4.20
C VAL A 518 26.93 4.91 -3.17
N VAL A 519 26.13 4.94 -2.09
CA VAL A 519 26.21 3.92 -1.02
C VAL A 519 25.52 2.63 -1.44
N SER A 520 26.18 1.49 -1.24
CA SER A 520 25.79 0.18 -1.81
C SER A 520 24.44 -0.39 -1.36
N THR A 521 23.73 0.27 -0.44
CA THR A 521 22.37 -0.09 0.01
C THR A 521 21.27 0.81 -0.59
N TYR A 522 21.63 1.76 -1.45
CA TYR A 522 20.75 2.83 -1.93
C TYR A 522 19.94 2.42 -3.16
N GLU A 523 18.63 2.59 -3.07
CA GLU A 523 17.61 2.29 -4.11
C GLU A 523 16.56 3.44 -4.19
N GLY A 524 16.92 4.60 -3.63
CA GLY A 524 15.99 5.66 -3.20
C GLY A 524 15.33 5.36 -1.85
N ASP A 525 15.15 6.38 -1.02
CA ASP A 525 14.61 6.22 0.35
C ASP A 525 13.10 6.51 0.45
N TYR A 526 12.57 7.29 -0.48
CA TYR A 526 11.15 7.63 -0.59
C TYR A 526 10.73 7.85 -2.05
N ASP A 527 9.42 7.85 -2.27
CA ASP A 527 8.78 8.42 -3.46
C ASP A 527 7.75 9.46 -2.95
N TYR A 528 7.40 10.47 -3.74
CA TYR A 528 6.44 11.52 -3.37
C TYR A 528 5.33 11.62 -4.43
N HIS A 529 4.13 11.12 -4.13
CA HIS A 529 2.98 11.14 -5.05
C HIS A 529 2.25 12.49 -4.99
N SER A 530 2.15 13.22 -6.11
CA SER A 530 1.33 14.44 -6.15
C SER A 530 0.00 14.25 -6.89
N SER A 531 -0.88 15.25 -6.74
CA SER A 531 -2.12 15.32 -7.53
C SER A 531 -2.37 16.71 -8.10
N SER A 532 -2.99 16.74 -9.28
CA SER A 532 -3.43 17.96 -9.96
C SER A 532 -4.86 17.78 -10.45
N GLY A 533 -5.78 18.57 -9.88
CA GLY A 533 -7.22 18.44 -10.14
C GLY A 533 -7.78 17.11 -9.66
N THR A 534 -8.06 16.21 -10.61
CA THR A 534 -8.51 14.82 -10.36
C THR A 534 -7.47 13.76 -10.76
N THR A 535 -6.29 14.18 -11.25
CA THR A 535 -5.21 13.26 -11.64
C THR A 535 -4.23 13.13 -10.48
N ALA A 536 -4.04 11.94 -9.96
CA ALA A 536 -2.84 11.59 -9.21
C ALA A 536 -1.75 11.10 -10.17
N ILE A 537 -0.50 11.33 -9.81
CA ILE A 537 0.69 10.75 -10.43
C ILE A 537 1.47 10.02 -9.32
N GLY A 538 2.17 8.95 -9.68
CA GLY A 538 3.05 8.25 -8.75
C GLY A 538 4.33 7.74 -9.41
N GLY A 539 5.48 8.18 -8.90
CA GLY A 539 6.83 7.70 -9.23
C GLY A 539 7.26 6.49 -8.40
N TRP A 540 8.22 5.71 -8.92
CA TRP A 540 8.94 4.66 -8.18
C TRP A 540 10.25 4.23 -8.88
N THR A 541 11.20 3.68 -8.11
CA THR A 541 12.44 3.04 -8.58
C THR A 541 12.18 1.64 -9.14
N ASP A 542 12.62 1.35 -10.37
CA ASP A 542 12.31 0.11 -11.08
C ASP A 542 13.53 -0.58 -11.71
N GLY A 543 13.71 -1.86 -11.40
CA GLY A 543 14.74 -2.76 -11.92
C GLY A 543 14.56 -3.30 -13.36
N ARG A 544 13.50 -2.96 -14.10
CA ARG A 544 13.16 -3.67 -15.36
C ARG A 544 14.13 -3.47 -16.51
N ASN A 545 14.82 -2.34 -16.58
CA ASN A 545 15.80 -2.06 -17.62
C ASN A 545 17.15 -2.69 -17.30
N ILE A 546 17.80 -3.23 -18.32
CA ILE A 546 18.98 -4.10 -18.17
C ILE A 546 20.19 -3.50 -18.90
N ILE A 547 21.11 -2.89 -18.15
CA ILE A 547 22.39 -2.39 -18.66
C ILE A 547 23.54 -3.29 -18.21
N ASN A 548 24.48 -3.56 -19.13
CA ASN A 548 25.66 -4.42 -18.87
C ASN A 548 25.32 -5.86 -18.37
N ASN A 549 24.12 -6.36 -18.67
CA ASN A 549 23.53 -7.60 -18.15
C ASN A 549 23.22 -7.58 -16.63
N SER A 550 23.08 -6.39 -16.02
CA SER A 550 22.52 -6.18 -14.69
C SER A 550 21.19 -5.44 -14.80
N SER A 551 20.28 -5.71 -13.88
CA SER A 551 19.16 -4.81 -13.57
C SER A 551 19.71 -3.49 -12.98
N GLN A 552 19.17 -2.34 -13.42
CA GLN A 552 19.55 -0.98 -12.98
C GLN A 552 18.39 -0.26 -12.30
N GLN A 553 18.64 0.87 -11.63
CA GLN A 553 17.60 1.71 -11.05
C GLN A 553 17.15 2.77 -12.06
N ASP A 554 15.88 2.76 -12.46
CA ASP A 554 15.25 3.85 -13.21
C ASP A 554 13.98 4.36 -12.53
N VAL A 555 13.69 5.65 -12.67
CA VAL A 555 12.42 6.23 -12.24
C VAL A 555 11.34 6.02 -13.31
N PHE A 556 10.28 5.32 -12.94
CA PHE A 556 9.05 5.20 -13.71
C PHE A 556 7.93 5.99 -13.04
N VAL A 557 7.02 6.58 -13.83
CA VAL A 557 5.78 7.20 -13.33
C VAL A 557 4.54 6.54 -13.90
N ASN A 558 3.41 6.64 -13.18
CA ASN A 558 2.09 6.23 -13.64
C ASN A 558 1.03 7.26 -13.25
N PHE A 559 0.02 7.45 -14.10
CA PHE A 559 -1.07 8.40 -13.90
C PHE A 559 -2.37 7.71 -13.47
N VAL A 560 -2.86 8.04 -12.28
CA VAL A 560 -4.12 7.54 -11.73
C VAL A 560 -5.21 8.60 -11.86
N GLN A 561 -6.15 8.37 -12.78
CA GLN A 561 -7.34 9.21 -12.93
C GLN A 561 -8.33 8.92 -11.81
N GLY A 562 -8.48 9.84 -10.86
CA GLY A 562 -9.53 9.80 -9.85
C GLY A 562 -10.90 9.83 -10.51
N THR A 563 -11.70 8.80 -10.28
CA THR A 563 -13.04 8.69 -10.86
C THR A 563 -13.92 9.83 -10.36
N SER A 564 -14.65 10.48 -11.27
CA SER A 564 -15.60 11.52 -10.88
C SER A 564 -16.74 10.87 -10.07
N SER A 565 -16.76 11.11 -8.76
CA SER A 565 -17.91 10.78 -7.92
C SER A 565 -19.20 11.30 -8.58
N PRO A 566 -20.26 10.49 -8.70
CA PRO A 566 -21.46 10.87 -9.45
C PRO A 566 -22.18 12.03 -8.75
N THR A 567 -21.94 13.25 -9.25
CA THR A 567 -22.52 14.49 -8.71
C THR A 567 -24.04 14.34 -8.57
N PRO A 568 -24.61 14.41 -7.36
CA PRO A 568 -26.05 14.34 -7.18
C PRO A 568 -26.69 15.53 -7.90
N THR A 569 -27.48 15.25 -8.95
CA THR A 569 -28.04 16.27 -9.82
C THR A 569 -28.92 17.22 -9.00
N PRO A 570 -28.64 18.54 -8.96
CA PRO A 570 -29.33 19.45 -8.05
C PRO A 570 -30.77 19.71 -8.53
N SER A 571 -31.73 18.97 -7.97
CA SER A 571 -33.15 19.20 -8.18
C SER A 571 -33.58 20.45 -7.39
N ALA A 572 -33.70 21.57 -8.08
CA ALA A 572 -33.98 22.86 -7.45
C ALA A 572 -35.44 22.95 -6.96
N THR A 573 -35.64 22.92 -5.64
CA THR A 573 -36.88 23.38 -4.99
C THR A 573 -36.50 24.04 -3.66
N ALA A 574 -36.87 25.31 -3.48
CA ALA A 574 -36.46 26.09 -2.32
C ALA A 574 -37.32 25.75 -1.08
N SER A 575 -36.64 25.53 0.05
CA SER A 575 -37.24 25.41 1.39
C SER A 575 -36.23 25.95 2.42
N PRO A 576 -36.66 26.55 3.55
CA PRO A 576 -35.79 27.43 4.34
C PRO A 576 -34.74 26.71 5.19
N THR A 577 -33.66 27.45 5.51
CA THR A 577 -32.43 27.00 6.15
C THR A 577 -32.63 26.23 7.47
N PRO A 578 -32.18 24.96 7.57
CA PRO A 578 -32.00 24.28 8.85
C PRO A 578 -30.75 24.77 9.57
N THR A 579 -30.82 24.91 10.89
CA THR A 579 -29.61 25.06 11.74
C THR A 579 -28.85 23.73 11.81
N ASN A 580 -27.51 23.79 11.88
CA ASN A 580 -26.66 22.59 11.98
C ASN A 580 -27.07 21.70 13.16
N THR A 581 -27.69 20.57 12.84
CA THR A 581 -27.86 19.42 13.74
C THR A 581 -26.67 18.49 13.51
N PRO A 582 -26.02 17.93 14.56
CA PRO A 582 -24.91 17.00 14.36
C PRO A 582 -25.35 15.77 13.56
N THR A 583 -24.65 15.48 12.47
CA THR A 583 -24.87 14.28 11.66
C THR A 583 -24.62 13.03 12.51
N PRO A 584 -25.58 12.09 12.64
CA PRO A 584 -25.34 10.84 13.34
C PRO A 584 -24.28 10.00 12.61
N THR A 585 -23.32 9.46 13.36
CA THR A 585 -22.43 8.41 12.86
C THR A 585 -23.30 7.20 12.44
N PRO A 586 -23.16 6.65 11.23
CA PRO A 586 -23.86 5.43 10.86
C PRO A 586 -23.33 4.25 11.68
N CYS A 587 -24.11 3.79 12.66
CA CYS A 587 -24.02 2.39 13.05
C CYS A 587 -24.86 1.56 12.09
N VAL A 588 -24.29 0.43 11.68
CA VAL A 588 -24.86 -0.52 10.74
C VAL A 588 -25.10 -1.80 11.53
N GLN A 589 -26.35 -2.07 11.89
CA GLN A 589 -26.72 -3.33 12.54
C GLN A 589 -27.88 -4.00 11.80
N TYR A 590 -27.95 -5.32 11.91
CA TYR A 590 -29.04 -6.09 11.31
C TYR A 590 -30.25 -6.11 12.25
N ALA A 591 -31.44 -5.96 11.68
CA ALA A 591 -32.66 -6.44 12.32
C ALA A 591 -33.02 -7.80 11.74
N ILE A 592 -33.41 -8.72 12.62
CA ILE A 592 -33.85 -10.07 12.23
C ILE A 592 -35.38 -10.08 12.14
N THR A 593 -35.91 -10.55 11.03
CA THR A 593 -37.35 -10.67 10.80
C THR A 593 -37.70 -12.07 10.30
N GLN A 594 -38.71 -12.70 10.90
CA GLN A 594 -39.15 -14.02 10.44
C GLN A 594 -39.91 -13.90 9.11
N ILE A 595 -39.50 -14.70 8.13
CA ILE A 595 -40.04 -14.74 6.77
C ILE A 595 -40.48 -16.17 6.40
N VAL A 596 -41.19 -16.30 5.28
CA VAL A 596 -41.61 -17.60 4.74
C VAL A 596 -40.61 -18.05 3.67
N GLY A 597 -39.96 -19.18 3.91
CA GLY A 597 -39.02 -19.78 2.97
C GLY A 597 -38.78 -21.26 3.25
N SER A 598 -38.37 -21.99 2.22
CA SER A 598 -37.90 -23.38 2.28
C SER A 598 -36.61 -23.49 1.47
N ILE A 599 -35.67 -24.34 1.90
CA ILE A 599 -34.35 -24.56 1.29
C ILE A 599 -34.48 -24.83 -0.22
N VAL A 600 -33.54 -24.31 -1.02
CA VAL A 600 -33.42 -24.46 -2.48
C VAL A 600 -32.20 -25.36 -2.75
N PRO A 601 -32.38 -26.69 -2.86
CA PRO A 601 -31.29 -27.65 -2.73
C PRO A 601 -30.07 -27.34 -3.60
N GLY A 602 -28.91 -27.25 -2.95
CA GLY A 602 -27.63 -27.02 -3.59
C GLY A 602 -27.31 -28.12 -4.60
N THR A 603 -26.93 -27.72 -5.81
CA THR A 603 -26.65 -28.60 -6.96
C THR A 603 -25.16 -28.84 -7.19
N THR A 604 -24.32 -27.93 -6.68
CA THR A 604 -22.87 -27.94 -6.84
C THR A 604 -22.22 -28.28 -5.50
N ASP A 605 -21.61 -29.45 -5.42
CA ASP A 605 -20.77 -29.86 -4.30
C ASP A 605 -19.49 -28.99 -4.25
N ILE A 606 -19.13 -28.46 -3.08
CA ILE A 606 -17.89 -27.65 -2.95
C ILE A 606 -16.66 -28.46 -2.52
N GLY A 607 -16.83 -29.75 -2.18
CA GLY A 607 -15.74 -30.61 -1.72
C GLY A 607 -15.52 -30.63 -0.19
N ASN A 608 -16.37 -29.96 0.59
CA ASN A 608 -16.32 -30.01 2.07
C ASN A 608 -17.01 -31.31 2.58
N HIS A 609 -16.21 -32.31 2.96
CA HIS A 609 -16.64 -33.66 3.38
C HIS A 609 -15.81 -34.17 4.58
N CYS A 610 -15.69 -33.37 5.64
CA CYS A 610 -14.72 -33.54 6.73
C CYS A 610 -15.28 -33.15 8.11
N ASP A 611 -14.56 -33.56 9.17
CA ASP A 611 -14.63 -32.89 10.49
C ASP A 611 -13.68 -31.68 10.48
N ASP A 612 -13.99 -30.66 11.26
CA ASP A 612 -13.15 -29.48 11.53
C ASP A 612 -12.41 -28.93 10.30
N CYS A 613 -13.17 -28.57 9.26
CA CYS A 613 -12.58 -28.11 8.00
C CYS A 613 -13.29 -26.91 7.35
N ILE A 614 -12.48 -26.04 6.74
CA ILE A 614 -12.93 -24.89 5.96
C ILE A 614 -12.80 -25.18 4.46
N THR A 615 -13.73 -24.66 3.66
CA THR A 615 -13.60 -24.61 2.20
C THR A 615 -13.92 -23.21 1.69
N THR A 616 -12.90 -22.54 1.16
CA THR A 616 -13.03 -21.24 0.49
C THR A 616 -13.64 -21.42 -0.89
N ILE A 617 -14.66 -20.65 -1.22
CA ILE A 617 -15.24 -20.59 -2.57
C ILE A 617 -15.36 -19.15 -3.06
N ALA A 618 -15.30 -18.96 -4.39
CA ALA A 618 -15.64 -17.69 -5.00
C ALA A 618 -17.16 -17.47 -4.99
N LEU A 619 -17.59 -16.24 -4.71
CA LEU A 619 -18.99 -15.83 -4.82
C LEU A 619 -19.35 -15.55 -6.29
N PRO A 620 -20.58 -15.88 -6.75
CA PRO A 620 -21.00 -15.61 -8.13
C PRO A 620 -21.25 -14.12 -8.43
N PHE A 621 -21.29 -13.29 -7.40
CA PHE A 621 -21.38 -11.82 -7.41
C PHE A 621 -20.76 -11.27 -6.12
N SER A 622 -20.41 -9.99 -6.10
CA SER A 622 -19.81 -9.35 -4.93
C SER A 622 -20.81 -9.26 -3.75
N TYR A 623 -20.53 -10.01 -2.70
CA TYR A 623 -21.24 -10.05 -1.41
C TYR A 623 -21.04 -8.80 -0.55
N MET A 624 -22.04 -7.96 -0.22
CA MET A 624 -21.85 -6.86 0.75
C MET A 624 -22.42 -7.20 2.13
N LEU A 625 -21.56 -7.27 3.15
CA LEU A 625 -21.90 -7.63 4.54
C LEU A 625 -21.45 -6.49 5.48
N TYR A 626 -22.39 -5.96 6.27
CA TYR A 626 -22.28 -4.68 7.00
C TYR A 626 -21.88 -3.48 6.11
N ASP A 627 -20.59 -3.26 5.94
CA ASP A 627 -19.97 -2.13 5.23
C ASP A 627 -18.75 -2.56 4.38
N LEU A 628 -18.49 -3.87 4.26
CA LEU A 628 -17.41 -4.42 3.43
C LEU A 628 -17.96 -5.33 2.33
N THR A 629 -17.28 -5.34 1.17
CA THR A 629 -17.67 -6.10 -0.02
C THR A 629 -16.67 -7.23 -0.28
N PHE A 630 -17.18 -8.42 -0.54
CA PHE A 630 -16.43 -9.68 -0.64
C PHE A 630 -16.67 -10.36 -1.98
N THR A 631 -15.66 -11.06 -2.50
CA THR A 631 -15.74 -11.87 -3.74
C THR A 631 -15.56 -13.36 -3.49
N SER A 632 -15.32 -13.76 -2.23
CA SER A 632 -15.20 -15.13 -1.76
C SER A 632 -15.86 -15.28 -0.38
N VAL A 633 -16.02 -16.52 0.07
CA VAL A 633 -16.47 -16.86 1.42
C VAL A 633 -15.82 -18.17 1.88
N ASN A 634 -15.45 -18.22 3.16
CA ASN A 634 -14.85 -19.37 3.83
C ASN A 634 -15.94 -20.13 4.58
N LEU A 635 -16.27 -21.35 4.13
CA LEU A 635 -17.39 -22.12 4.65
C LEU A 635 -16.89 -23.26 5.54
N SER A 636 -17.34 -23.28 6.79
CA SER A 636 -16.95 -24.28 7.79
C SER A 636 -17.87 -25.49 7.76
N SER A 637 -17.31 -26.69 7.97
CA SER A 637 -18.09 -27.90 8.32
C SER A 637 -19.02 -27.62 9.49
N ASN A 638 -18.50 -26.90 10.48
CA ASN A 638 -19.15 -26.40 11.70
C ASN A 638 -20.14 -25.24 11.44
N GLY A 639 -20.68 -25.10 10.22
CA GLY A 639 -21.96 -24.41 9.98
C GLY A 639 -21.94 -22.87 10.00
N ASN A 640 -20.77 -22.26 9.96
CA ASN A 640 -20.58 -20.81 9.82
C ASN A 640 -19.96 -20.43 8.46
N ALA A 641 -20.14 -19.16 8.08
CA ALA A 641 -19.67 -18.55 6.85
C ALA A 641 -18.86 -17.28 7.18
N GLN A 642 -17.53 -17.41 7.11
CA GLN A 642 -16.57 -16.36 7.43
C GLN A 642 -16.14 -15.63 6.15
N PHE A 643 -16.11 -14.30 6.16
CA PHE A 643 -15.73 -13.52 4.98
C PHE A 643 -14.31 -12.93 5.07
N MET A 644 -13.64 -13.03 6.22
CA MET A 644 -12.20 -12.70 6.37
C MET A 644 -11.37 -13.77 7.10
N THR A 645 -11.93 -14.44 8.11
CA THR A 645 -11.23 -15.47 8.89
C THR A 645 -11.33 -16.87 8.27
N ILE A 646 -10.44 -17.78 8.69
CA ILE A 646 -10.41 -19.21 8.35
C ILE A 646 -10.21 -19.98 9.65
N ASP A 647 -11.26 -20.15 10.44
CA ASP A 647 -11.25 -20.97 11.67
C ASP A 647 -12.29 -22.09 11.62
N ALA A 648 -11.84 -23.32 11.88
CA ALA A 648 -12.67 -24.50 11.93
C ALA A 648 -13.26 -24.81 13.33
N PHE A 649 -13.00 -23.98 14.36
CA PHE A 649 -13.38 -24.26 15.75
C PHE A 649 -14.84 -24.71 15.94
N PHE A 650 -15.03 -25.94 16.46
CA PHE A 650 -16.34 -26.57 16.67
C PHE A 650 -17.10 -26.03 17.89
N ASN A 651 -16.39 -25.60 18.93
CA ASN A 651 -17.01 -25.22 20.20
C ASN A 651 -17.57 -23.79 20.14
N ASN A 652 -18.88 -23.68 19.96
CA ASN A 652 -19.57 -22.41 19.76
C ASN A 652 -19.59 -21.53 21.02
N VAL A 653 -19.54 -20.21 20.81
CA VAL A 653 -19.79 -19.21 21.86
C VAL A 653 -20.93 -18.28 21.48
N CYS A 654 -21.60 -17.69 22.47
CA CYS A 654 -22.58 -16.64 22.19
C CYS A 654 -21.87 -15.40 21.66
N LEU A 655 -22.48 -14.69 20.71
CA LEU A 655 -21.85 -13.52 20.09
C LEU A 655 -21.60 -12.39 21.12
N PRO A 656 -20.45 -11.69 21.03
CA PRO A 656 -19.45 -11.77 19.97
C PRO A 656 -18.51 -12.98 20.13
N TRP A 657 -18.25 -13.68 19.02
CA TRP A 657 -17.10 -14.59 18.96
C TRP A 657 -15.84 -13.73 18.80
N THR A 658 -15.13 -13.51 19.91
CA THR A 658 -13.94 -12.65 19.91
C THR A 658 -12.89 -13.10 18.89
N THR A 659 -12.11 -12.14 18.38
CA THR A 659 -11.11 -12.30 17.30
C THR A 659 -11.66 -12.74 15.94
N HIS A 660 -12.98 -12.76 15.75
CA HIS A 660 -13.63 -13.03 14.46
C HIS A 660 -14.35 -11.80 13.95
N ASN A 661 -14.36 -11.61 12.63
CA ASN A 661 -14.95 -10.44 11.98
C ASN A 661 -15.65 -10.82 10.67
N TYR A 662 -16.59 -9.96 10.24
CA TYR A 662 -17.47 -10.17 9.07
C TYR A 662 -17.87 -11.65 8.87
N THR A 663 -18.56 -12.22 9.84
CA THR A 663 -18.93 -13.64 9.85
C THR A 663 -20.42 -13.78 10.08
N ILE A 664 -21.07 -14.62 9.28
CA ILE A 664 -22.46 -15.06 9.47
C ILE A 664 -22.41 -16.45 10.09
N MET A 665 -23.23 -16.69 11.12
CA MET A 665 -23.47 -18.02 11.68
C MET A 665 -24.92 -18.40 11.37
N PRO A 666 -25.20 -19.10 10.26
CA PRO A 666 -26.50 -19.72 10.04
C PRO A 666 -26.86 -20.68 11.18
N TYR A 667 -25.92 -21.58 11.52
CA TYR A 667 -26.01 -22.51 12.65
C TYR A 667 -24.59 -22.99 13.03
N TRP A 668 -23.93 -22.35 14.00
CA TRP A 668 -22.59 -22.74 14.45
C TRP A 668 -22.65 -23.64 15.69
N ASP A 669 -22.12 -24.85 15.57
CA ASP A 669 -22.14 -25.96 16.52
C ASP A 669 -21.02 -26.95 16.10
N ASP A 670 -20.84 -28.05 16.82
CA ASP A 670 -19.97 -29.17 16.42
C ASP A 670 -20.70 -30.03 15.37
N LEU A 671 -20.30 -29.92 14.09
CA LEU A 671 -21.00 -30.48 12.92
C LEU A 671 -20.05 -31.18 11.93
N ASN A 672 -20.44 -32.38 11.53
CA ASN A 672 -19.68 -33.24 10.64
C ASN A 672 -20.27 -33.24 9.21
N THR A 673 -19.44 -32.97 8.19
CA THR A 673 -19.82 -33.08 6.76
C THR A 673 -19.39 -34.40 6.10
N VAL A 674 -18.71 -35.31 6.82
CA VAL A 674 -18.24 -36.61 6.30
C VAL A 674 -19.44 -37.47 5.87
N GLN A 675 -19.27 -38.24 4.80
CA GLN A 675 -20.26 -39.20 4.36
C GLN A 675 -20.46 -40.34 5.38
N GLN A 676 -21.65 -40.41 5.98
CA GLN A 676 -22.09 -41.40 6.96
C GLN A 676 -23.48 -41.98 6.59
N THR A 677 -23.92 -43.02 7.30
CA THR A 677 -25.22 -43.67 7.05
C THR A 677 -26.42 -42.73 7.15
N GLY A 678 -26.38 -41.72 8.03
CA GLY A 678 -27.45 -40.73 8.18
C GLY A 678 -27.67 -39.84 6.95
N CYS A 679 -26.62 -39.63 6.16
CA CYS A 679 -26.64 -38.79 4.96
C CYS A 679 -27.57 -39.30 3.85
N ALA A 680 -27.93 -40.59 3.87
CA ALA A 680 -28.86 -41.20 2.92
C ALA A 680 -30.27 -40.58 2.93
N SER A 681 -30.59 -39.74 3.92
CA SER A 681 -31.83 -38.97 4.03
C SER A 681 -31.83 -37.67 3.20
N TYR A 682 -30.67 -37.16 2.79
CA TYR A 682 -30.52 -35.89 2.09
C TYR A 682 -30.67 -36.02 0.56
N PRO A 683 -30.92 -34.91 -0.18
CA PRO A 683 -30.86 -34.90 -1.64
C PRO A 683 -29.51 -35.44 -2.14
N GLY A 684 -29.56 -36.43 -3.04
CA GLY A 684 -28.36 -37.15 -3.51
C GLY A 684 -27.84 -38.25 -2.58
N GLY A 685 -28.33 -38.32 -1.34
CA GLY A 685 -27.88 -39.28 -0.32
C GLY A 685 -26.54 -38.92 0.33
N THR A 686 -26.09 -37.67 0.18
CA THR A 686 -24.77 -37.20 0.63
C THR A 686 -24.86 -36.11 1.70
N CYS A 687 -23.91 -36.15 2.63
CA CYS A 687 -23.56 -35.00 3.46
C CYS A 687 -22.60 -34.09 2.69
N GLY A 688 -22.36 -32.89 3.21
CA GLY A 688 -21.47 -31.91 2.60
C GLY A 688 -22.01 -30.48 2.64
N ILE A 689 -21.26 -29.56 2.06
CA ILE A 689 -21.74 -28.19 1.78
C ILE A 689 -21.99 -28.08 0.28
N TYR A 690 -23.18 -27.62 -0.09
CA TYR A 690 -23.67 -27.54 -1.46
C TYR A 690 -24.10 -26.13 -1.81
N THR A 691 -23.96 -25.74 -3.08
CA THR A 691 -24.34 -24.40 -3.54
C THR A 691 -25.26 -24.44 -4.76
N SER A 692 -26.10 -23.41 -4.90
CA SER A 692 -26.88 -23.16 -6.12
C SER A 692 -27.00 -21.66 -6.39
N VAL A 693 -27.21 -21.30 -7.66
CA VAL A 693 -27.56 -19.92 -8.06
C VAL A 693 -28.95 -19.94 -8.65
N SER A 694 -29.84 -19.09 -8.15
CA SER A 694 -31.17 -18.86 -8.70
C SER A 694 -31.34 -17.40 -9.14
N GLY A 695 -32.33 -17.14 -10.01
CA GLY A 695 -32.49 -15.83 -10.65
C GLY A 695 -31.51 -15.58 -11.80
N THR A 696 -31.41 -14.32 -12.22
CA THR A 696 -30.56 -13.86 -13.34
C THR A 696 -29.98 -12.50 -13.03
N VAL A 697 -28.80 -12.18 -13.58
CA VAL A 697 -28.17 -10.85 -13.45
C VAL A 697 -29.18 -9.75 -13.79
N PRO A 698 -29.31 -8.66 -13.00
CA PRO A 698 -28.53 -8.30 -11.81
C PRO A 698 -29.21 -8.67 -10.46
N ASN A 699 -30.10 -9.67 -10.44
CA ASN A 699 -30.91 -10.06 -9.29
C ASN A 699 -30.78 -11.58 -9.00
N ARG A 700 -29.55 -12.10 -8.93
CA ARG A 700 -29.28 -13.48 -8.52
C ARG A 700 -29.39 -13.66 -7.01
N ILE A 701 -29.68 -14.89 -6.60
CA ILE A 701 -29.56 -15.37 -5.21
C ILE A 701 -28.50 -16.47 -5.23
N PHE A 702 -27.57 -16.43 -4.28
CA PHE A 702 -26.61 -17.49 -4.04
C PHE A 702 -27.00 -18.24 -2.77
N ASN A 703 -27.40 -19.51 -2.93
CA ASN A 703 -27.82 -20.37 -1.83
C ASN A 703 -26.67 -21.29 -1.46
N ILE A 704 -26.36 -21.37 -0.17
CA ILE A 704 -25.31 -22.20 0.43
C ILE A 704 -26.00 -23.10 1.45
N GLU A 705 -26.08 -24.40 1.18
CA GLU A 705 -26.79 -25.40 1.96
C GLU A 705 -25.81 -26.32 2.70
N TRP A 706 -25.98 -26.46 4.00
CA TRP A 706 -25.30 -27.48 4.80
C TRP A 706 -26.17 -28.74 4.91
N ARG A 707 -25.55 -29.89 4.68
CA ARG A 707 -26.11 -31.24 4.90
C ARG A 707 -25.19 -31.96 5.87
N THR A 708 -25.41 -31.78 7.16
CA THR A 708 -24.51 -32.26 8.23
C THR A 708 -25.19 -33.22 9.17
N LEU A 709 -24.39 -33.91 9.99
CA LEU A 709 -24.85 -34.67 11.14
C LEU A 709 -24.16 -34.16 12.40
N TYR A 710 -24.80 -34.33 13.55
CA TYR A 710 -24.09 -34.20 14.83
C TYR A 710 -23.03 -35.31 14.94
N PRO A 711 -21.90 -35.07 15.63
CA PRO A 711 -20.90 -36.07 15.98
C PRO A 711 -21.51 -37.38 16.45
N GLN A 712 -20.89 -38.49 16.03
CA GLN A 712 -21.33 -39.87 16.27
C GLN A 712 -22.72 -40.22 15.65
N GLY A 713 -23.27 -39.36 14.78
CA GLY A 713 -24.50 -39.63 14.03
C GLY A 713 -25.80 -39.37 14.80
N ASN A 714 -25.75 -38.57 15.87
CA ASN A 714 -26.85 -38.40 16.83
C ASN A 714 -28.07 -37.58 16.30
N GLY A 715 -28.01 -37.06 15.08
CA GLY A 715 -29.13 -36.36 14.46
C GLY A 715 -28.77 -35.69 13.14
N MET A 716 -29.80 -35.33 12.38
CA MET A 716 -29.70 -34.55 11.14
C MET A 716 -29.72 -33.04 11.42
N LEU A 717 -28.94 -32.29 10.62
CA LEU A 717 -29.05 -30.86 10.46
C LEU A 717 -29.03 -30.47 8.97
N ASN A 718 -30.01 -29.66 8.56
CA ASN A 718 -30.08 -29.10 7.22
C ASN A 718 -30.55 -27.64 7.29
N PHE A 719 -29.73 -26.73 6.80
CA PHE A 719 -29.97 -25.29 6.82
C PHE A 719 -29.25 -24.60 5.64
N GLU A 720 -29.70 -23.40 5.31
CA GLU A 720 -29.25 -22.67 4.12
C GLU A 720 -29.02 -21.18 4.43
N LEU A 721 -27.94 -20.63 3.88
CA LEU A 721 -27.66 -19.19 3.83
C LEU A 721 -27.94 -18.68 2.40
N ARG A 722 -28.64 -17.54 2.29
CA ARG A 722 -28.93 -16.87 1.01
C ARG A 722 -28.31 -15.49 0.96
N LEU A 723 -27.37 -15.30 0.04
CA LEU A 723 -26.82 -14.00 -0.30
C LEU A 723 -27.57 -13.46 -1.52
N TYR A 724 -27.82 -12.15 -1.58
CA TYR A 724 -28.63 -11.51 -2.63
C TYR A 724 -27.81 -10.52 -3.45
N GLU A 725 -27.83 -10.66 -4.77
CA GLU A 725 -27.12 -9.76 -5.68
C GLU A 725 -27.66 -8.33 -5.54
N ASN A 726 -26.75 -7.35 -5.42
CA ASN A 726 -27.03 -5.92 -5.26
C ASN A 726 -27.91 -5.53 -4.04
N GLN A 727 -28.00 -6.36 -2.99
CA GLN A 727 -28.85 -6.08 -1.83
C GLN A 727 -28.16 -6.33 -0.48
N GLN A 728 -28.29 -5.37 0.45
CA GLN A 728 -27.67 -5.38 1.78
C GLN A 728 -28.49 -6.18 2.82
N HIS A 729 -28.87 -7.41 2.46
CA HIS A 729 -29.55 -8.35 3.37
C HIS A 729 -29.17 -9.80 3.03
N PHE A 730 -29.42 -10.72 3.95
CA PHE A 730 -29.30 -12.16 3.72
C PHE A 730 -30.41 -12.90 4.47
N ASP A 731 -30.75 -14.11 4.01
CA ASP A 731 -31.66 -14.99 4.76
C ASP A 731 -30.92 -16.21 5.29
N VAL A 732 -31.36 -16.70 6.45
CA VAL A 732 -31.06 -18.05 6.94
C VAL A 732 -32.34 -18.86 6.95
N VAL A 733 -32.32 -20.05 6.35
CA VAL A 733 -33.46 -20.97 6.26
C VAL A 733 -33.14 -22.26 7.00
N TYR A 734 -33.99 -22.63 7.96
CA TYR A 734 -33.85 -23.83 8.77
C TYR A 734 -34.77 -24.95 8.27
N GLY A 735 -34.18 -26.08 7.90
CA GLY A 735 -34.87 -27.33 7.58
C GLY A 735 -35.00 -28.21 8.82
N THR A 736 -34.66 -29.50 8.69
CA THR A 736 -34.62 -30.42 9.82
C THR A 736 -33.40 -30.15 10.70
N LEU A 737 -33.61 -29.76 11.95
CA LEU A 737 -32.56 -29.61 12.98
C LEU A 737 -32.95 -30.43 14.22
N THR A 738 -32.24 -31.53 14.47
CA THR A 738 -32.67 -32.53 15.47
C THR A 738 -32.72 -31.99 16.90
N ASN A 739 -31.77 -31.11 17.29
CA ASN A 739 -31.71 -30.51 18.63
C ASN A 739 -32.30 -29.07 18.67
N GLY A 740 -33.04 -28.64 17.64
CA GLY A 740 -33.59 -27.28 17.58
C GLY A 740 -32.50 -26.22 17.58
N ASN A 741 -32.42 -25.42 18.65
CA ASN A 741 -31.40 -24.38 18.88
C ASN A 741 -30.55 -24.63 20.14
N LEU A 742 -30.59 -25.85 20.71
CA LEU A 742 -30.15 -26.11 22.09
C LEU A 742 -28.64 -25.98 22.35
N PHE A 743 -27.80 -26.18 21.33
CA PHE A 743 -26.34 -26.25 21.48
C PHE A 743 -25.57 -25.34 20.51
N ALA A 744 -26.29 -24.53 19.73
CA ALA A 744 -25.69 -23.76 18.65
C ALA A 744 -25.79 -22.25 18.85
N THR A 745 -24.95 -21.52 18.14
CA THR A 745 -25.01 -20.07 17.97
C THR A 745 -25.49 -19.74 16.56
N ALA A 746 -26.48 -18.84 16.45
CA ALA A 746 -26.86 -18.24 15.19
C ALA A 746 -26.93 -16.72 15.29
N GLY A 747 -26.57 -16.04 14.21
CA GLY A 747 -26.49 -14.59 14.13
C GLY A 747 -25.47 -14.12 13.11
N VAL A 748 -24.97 -12.91 13.30
CA VAL A 748 -23.99 -12.28 12.42
C VAL A 748 -23.16 -11.26 13.19
N GLN A 749 -21.87 -11.13 12.88
CA GLN A 749 -21.00 -10.13 13.50
C GLN A 749 -20.05 -9.47 12.51
N LYS A 750 -19.82 -8.18 12.72
CA LYS A 750 -18.74 -7.40 12.10
C LYS A 750 -17.49 -7.47 12.96
N ASP A 751 -17.65 -7.22 14.25
CA ASP A 751 -16.59 -7.09 15.25
C ASP A 751 -17.17 -7.27 16.67
N ASP A 752 -16.31 -7.27 17.69
CA ASP A 752 -16.66 -7.46 19.11
C ASP A 752 -17.68 -6.45 19.66
N GLY A 753 -17.87 -5.28 19.01
CA GLY A 753 -18.87 -4.27 19.38
C GLY A 753 -20.12 -4.25 18.50
N ASN A 754 -20.07 -4.87 17.31
CA ASN A 754 -21.11 -4.79 16.28
C ASN A 754 -21.53 -6.20 15.83
N PHE A 755 -22.51 -6.76 16.52
CA PHE A 755 -23.06 -8.09 16.25
C PHE A 755 -24.57 -8.14 16.50
N THR A 756 -25.24 -9.09 15.85
CA THR A 756 -26.68 -9.31 15.93
C THR A 756 -26.94 -10.80 16.17
N PRO A 757 -27.17 -11.24 17.42
CA PRO A 757 -27.45 -12.64 17.75
C PRO A 757 -28.92 -12.98 17.49
N TYR A 758 -29.17 -14.19 17.00
CA TYR A 758 -30.51 -14.78 16.87
C TYR A 758 -30.82 -15.78 17.99
N PHE A 759 -29.89 -16.72 18.22
CA PHE A 759 -29.90 -17.61 19.37
C PHE A 759 -28.49 -18.04 19.78
N CYS A 760 -28.36 -18.51 21.01
CA CYS A 760 -27.19 -19.20 21.54
C CYS A 760 -27.64 -20.22 22.59
N ASN A 761 -27.26 -21.49 22.42
CA ASN A 761 -27.37 -22.53 23.44
C ASN A 761 -28.74 -22.61 24.13
N GLY A 762 -29.80 -22.70 23.31
CA GLY A 762 -31.21 -22.77 23.72
C GLY A 762 -31.88 -21.42 24.06
N LEU A 763 -31.12 -20.32 24.13
CA LEU A 763 -31.63 -18.97 24.39
C LEU A 763 -31.80 -18.20 23.09
N GLY A 764 -32.93 -17.51 22.90
CA GLY A 764 -33.21 -16.68 21.73
C GLY A 764 -34.36 -17.21 20.86
N GLY A 765 -34.31 -16.95 19.56
CA GLY A 765 -35.31 -17.42 18.60
C GLY A 765 -35.24 -18.93 18.33
N PRO A 766 -36.35 -19.57 17.93
CA PRO A 766 -36.34 -20.98 17.52
C PRO A 766 -35.68 -21.14 16.15
N ALA A 767 -34.86 -22.18 15.98
CA ALA A 767 -34.27 -22.53 14.69
C ALA A 767 -35.30 -23.20 13.75
N LEU A 768 -36.30 -22.44 13.31
CA LEU A 768 -37.44 -22.90 12.51
C LEU A 768 -37.86 -21.86 11.46
N GLY A 769 -38.22 -22.33 10.26
CA GLY A 769 -38.64 -21.49 9.15
C GLY A 769 -37.46 -20.70 8.56
N ALA A 770 -37.70 -19.46 8.14
CA ALA A 770 -36.67 -18.60 7.58
C ALA A 770 -36.59 -17.25 8.32
N GLN A 771 -35.38 -16.70 8.40
CA GLN A 771 -35.07 -15.45 9.11
C GLN A 771 -34.29 -14.53 8.16
N SER A 772 -34.81 -13.34 7.90
CA SER A 772 -34.18 -12.32 7.07
C SER A 772 -33.46 -11.30 7.93
N TYR A 773 -32.17 -11.12 7.65
CA TYR A 773 -31.28 -10.18 8.32
C TYR A 773 -31.14 -8.94 7.44
N ILE A 774 -31.82 -7.87 7.82
CA ILE A 774 -31.91 -6.62 7.02
C ILE A 774 -31.15 -5.51 7.75
N VAL A 775 -30.17 -4.90 7.07
CA VAL A 775 -29.44 -3.72 7.60
C VAL A 775 -30.44 -2.62 7.98
N GLN A 776 -30.34 -2.11 9.21
CA GLN A 776 -31.08 -0.94 9.68
C GLN A 776 -30.16 0.28 9.79
N PRO A 777 -30.60 1.46 9.31
CA PRO A 777 -29.97 2.72 9.69
C PRO A 777 -30.30 3.06 11.14
N CYS A 778 -29.29 3.40 11.94
CA CYS A 778 -29.48 3.76 13.34
C CYS A 778 -30.37 5.00 13.55
N ALA A 779 -31.20 4.96 14.61
CA ALA A 779 -32.13 6.03 14.94
C ALA A 779 -31.41 7.26 15.53
N SER A 780 -31.74 8.45 15.03
CA SER A 780 -31.23 9.73 15.56
C SER A 780 -31.85 10.06 16.93
N PRO A 781 -31.07 10.65 17.87
CA PRO A 781 -31.63 11.13 19.14
C PRO A 781 -32.58 12.30 18.92
N ILE A 782 -33.75 12.26 19.57
CA ILE A 782 -34.78 13.31 19.47
C ILE A 782 -34.39 14.49 20.39
N PRO A 783 -34.20 15.72 19.86
CA PRO A 783 -33.87 16.87 20.69
C PRO A 783 -35.09 17.37 21.49
N SER A 784 -34.89 17.65 22.78
CA SER A 784 -35.92 18.27 23.62
C SER A 784 -35.98 19.79 23.41
N LEU A 785 -37.14 20.28 22.97
CA LEU A 785 -37.34 21.70 22.68
C LEU A 785 -37.45 22.53 23.97
N THR A 786 -36.41 23.30 24.28
CA THR A 786 -36.43 24.37 25.29
C THR A 786 -36.38 25.73 24.57
N PRO A 787 -37.49 26.50 24.50
CA PRO A 787 -37.55 27.71 23.67
C PRO A 787 -36.92 28.93 24.35
N THR A 788 -35.87 29.47 23.75
CA THR A 788 -35.31 30.80 24.07
C THR A 788 -35.79 31.80 23.03
N ALA A 789 -36.38 32.92 23.47
CA ALA A 789 -36.92 33.94 22.56
C ALA A 789 -35.91 35.07 22.29
N THR A 790 -35.73 35.41 21.01
CA THR A 790 -34.90 36.54 20.55
C THR A 790 -35.73 37.47 19.68
N PHE A 791 -35.69 38.77 19.96
CA PHE A 791 -36.43 39.79 19.20
C PHE A 791 -35.61 40.32 18.02
N THR A 792 -36.27 40.56 16.88
CA THR A 792 -35.69 41.22 15.70
C THR A 792 -36.48 42.50 15.40
N PRO A 793 -35.85 43.68 15.29
CA PRO A 793 -36.54 44.93 14.98
C PRO A 793 -36.79 45.11 13.47
N THR A 794 -37.99 45.55 13.10
CA THR A 794 -38.35 45.85 11.71
C THR A 794 -37.98 47.30 11.34
N ALA A 795 -37.32 47.50 10.21
CA ALA A 795 -37.07 48.83 9.65
C ALA A 795 -38.25 49.31 8.79
N THR A 796 -38.70 50.54 8.99
CA THR A 796 -39.76 51.18 8.19
C THR A 796 -39.15 52.02 7.07
N ALA A 797 -39.64 51.86 5.85
CA ALA A 797 -39.26 52.71 4.72
C ALA A 797 -40.08 54.02 4.71
N THR A 798 -39.41 55.15 4.44
CA THR A 798 -40.03 56.45 4.18
C THR A 798 -39.95 56.76 2.68
N ALA A 799 -40.96 57.41 2.12
CA ALA A 799 -41.04 57.71 0.69
C ALA A 799 -40.61 59.15 0.34
N THR A 800 -40.24 59.33 -0.94
CA THR A 800 -39.79 60.56 -1.65
C THR A 800 -38.57 61.26 -1.07
#